data_AF-A0AAD3QVC7-F1
#
_entry.id   AF-A0AAD3QVC7-F1
#
_cell.length_a   1.000
_cell.length_b   1.000
_cell.length_c   1.000
_cell.angle_alpha   90.00
_cell.angle_beta   90.00
_cell.angle_gamma   90.00
#
_symmetry.space_group_name_H-M   'P 1'
#
loop_
_entity.id
_entity.type
_entity.pdbx_description
1 polymer ?
#
loop_
_entity_poly.entity_id
_entity_poly.type
_entity_poly.pdbx_seq_one_letter_code
_entity_poly.pdbx_strand_id
1 'polypeptide(L)'
;MGINGRVLEIFHKESGEKYALKMLQDSPEARREVELHWRVSPCPHIVPIIDVYENLYQGKKCLLVVMECMDGGELFSHIQDRGNHAFTEREASDIMKSVGEAILFLHSINIAHRDIKPENLLYTSKRPDALLKLTDFGFAKEITTLNSLATPCFTPYYVAPEVLGPEKYDRSCDMWSLGVIMYILLCGYPPFFSHHGLAISPGMKRRICNGQYEFPNPEWSDVSEEAKQLICRLLKTEPTQRMSITEFINHPWINQSVEVPQTPLHTSRVLHEEQEVWEKVKEEMTNALQTMRVDYMIMRTLVLLLIMGIVDLSIGQRYSQFHWLSHLRARRQHAGWQAEDVDCPLECDCPSTFPTAMYCHSRNLQHVPYVPSHIKYVYLQRNQITGIQDGVFDNATNLVWVVLFHNQLNSDKIGKNVFSKLKNLDRLLLDHNELTRVPPNLPKSITDLRLGHNKISKILPNSFEGMADLTTLQLQANVIEDIGGVFKGLKSLTMLDMRKNKLRKIPDSLPERLHQLYLEFNNIESVPAGFLTMYPKLQFFRLAHNKLTDKGLPSGVFNVSTLVELDLSFNKLEKIPVVSRNLENLYLQANKIKEFSLSSFCSTIDMTNFSKLRMLRLDANEISARDIPAETAYCLRRVAFIDV
;
A
#
# COMPACT_ATOMS: atom_id res chain seq x y z
N MET A 1 -16.10 8.11 17.91
CA MET A 1 -16.78 7.34 16.84
C MET A 1 -15.87 7.41 15.62
N GLY A 2 -15.62 6.28 14.94
CA GLY A 2 -14.83 6.27 13.71
C GLY A 2 -15.59 6.87 12.53
N ILE A 3 -14.92 7.01 11.38
CA ILE A 3 -15.42 7.65 10.15
C ILE A 3 -16.66 6.93 9.60
N ASN A 4 -16.78 5.61 9.78
CA ASN A 4 -17.89 4.81 9.23
C ASN A 4 -19.04 4.59 10.24
N GLY A 5 -19.04 5.28 11.37
CA GLY A 5 -20.02 5.06 12.43
C GLY A 5 -19.92 3.68 13.08
N ARG A 6 -20.61 3.46 14.20
CA ARG A 6 -20.79 2.12 14.77
C ARG A 6 -22.11 1.57 14.26
N VAL A 7 -22.12 0.32 13.79
CA VAL A 7 -23.35 -0.40 13.48
C VAL A 7 -23.76 -1.25 14.69
N LEU A 8 -25.01 -1.14 15.09
CA LEU A 8 -25.61 -1.85 16.22
C LEU A 8 -26.80 -2.67 15.73
N GLU A 9 -27.01 -3.85 16.31
CA GLU A 9 -28.26 -4.58 16.15
C GLU A 9 -29.34 -3.92 17.02
N ILE A 10 -30.52 -3.70 16.44
CA ILE A 10 -31.68 -3.16 17.15
C ILE A 10 -32.95 -3.94 16.80
N PHE A 11 -33.96 -3.84 17.65
CA PHE A 11 -35.25 -4.49 17.47
C PHE A 11 -36.36 -3.43 17.48
N HIS A 12 -37.25 -3.49 16.49
CA HIS A 12 -38.45 -2.68 16.50
C HIS A 12 -39.35 -3.12 17.66
N LYS A 13 -39.75 -2.18 18.52
CA LYS A 13 -40.37 -2.51 19.83
C LYS A 13 -41.70 -3.24 19.71
N GLU A 14 -42.49 -2.93 18.68
CA GLU A 14 -43.83 -3.49 18.52
C GLU A 14 -43.83 -4.79 17.71
N SER A 15 -43.11 -4.83 16.58
CA SER A 15 -43.06 -6.01 15.71
C SER A 15 -42.02 -7.05 16.14
N GLY A 16 -41.04 -6.67 16.96
CA GLY A 16 -39.89 -7.51 17.31
C GLY A 16 -38.92 -7.74 16.14
N GLU A 17 -39.14 -7.10 15.00
CA GLU A 17 -38.29 -7.24 13.82
C GLU A 17 -36.91 -6.65 14.03
N LYS A 18 -35.93 -7.27 13.38
CA LYS A 18 -34.51 -6.98 13.57
C LYS A 18 -34.00 -6.03 12.49
N TYR A 19 -33.26 -5.01 12.90
CA TYR A 19 -32.68 -3.99 12.02
C TYR A 19 -31.23 -3.69 12.39
N ALA A 20 -30.51 -3.07 11.46
CA ALA A 20 -29.17 -2.53 11.70
C ALA A 20 -29.24 -1.01 11.89
N LEU A 21 -28.61 -0.49 12.96
CA LEU A 21 -28.53 0.93 13.25
C LEU A 21 -27.11 1.44 13.05
N LYS A 22 -26.88 2.30 12.05
CA LYS A 22 -25.63 3.03 11.86
C LYS A 22 -25.72 4.40 12.53
N MET A 23 -24.79 4.68 13.44
CA MET A 23 -24.71 5.97 14.14
C MET A 23 -23.64 6.85 13.51
N LEU A 24 -24.04 7.99 12.93
CA LEU A 24 -23.16 8.99 12.34
C LEU A 24 -23.21 10.28 13.17
N GLN A 25 -22.08 10.97 13.34
CA GLN A 25 -22.11 12.33 13.87
C GLN A 25 -22.73 13.24 12.80
N ASP A 26 -23.69 14.08 13.18
CA ASP A 26 -24.37 14.96 12.23
C ASP A 26 -23.37 15.98 11.65
N SER A 27 -23.13 15.87 10.34
CA SER A 27 -22.28 16.75 9.55
C SER A 27 -22.78 16.81 8.10
N PRO A 28 -22.35 17.79 7.29
CA PRO A 28 -22.71 17.84 5.87
C PRO A 28 -22.32 16.58 5.09
N GLU A 29 -21.23 15.92 5.48
CA GLU A 29 -20.76 14.66 4.89
C GLU A 29 -21.70 13.52 5.26
N ALA A 30 -22.06 13.40 6.54
CA ALA A 30 -23.00 12.37 7.01
C ALA A 30 -24.40 12.56 6.42
N ARG A 31 -24.89 13.80 6.32
CA ARG A 31 -26.17 14.09 5.66
C ARG A 31 -26.15 13.75 4.17
N ARG A 32 -25.03 14.00 3.48
CA ARG A 32 -24.85 13.62 2.08
C ARG A 32 -24.83 12.09 1.91
N GLU A 33 -24.10 11.38 2.75
CA GLU A 33 -24.07 9.92 2.76
C GLU A 33 -25.50 9.36 2.89
N VAL A 34 -26.25 9.83 3.89
CA VAL A 34 -27.63 9.40 4.14
C VAL A 34 -28.55 9.74 2.97
N GLU A 35 -28.45 10.95 2.41
CA GLU A 35 -29.26 11.38 1.27
C GLU A 35 -29.00 10.52 0.02
N LEU A 36 -27.72 10.27 -0.31
CA LEU A 36 -27.36 9.46 -1.46
C LEU A 36 -27.81 8.01 -1.27
N HIS A 37 -27.64 7.45 -0.08
CA HIS A 37 -28.06 6.09 0.27
C HIS A 37 -29.60 5.96 0.26
N TRP A 38 -30.32 6.96 0.76
CA TRP A 38 -31.78 7.01 0.72
C TRP A 38 -32.31 6.99 -0.71
N ARG A 39 -31.74 7.81 -1.60
CA ARG A 39 -32.10 7.85 -3.03
C ARG A 39 -31.94 6.51 -3.74
N VAL A 40 -31.01 5.67 -3.28
CA VAL A 40 -30.71 4.38 -3.92
C VAL A 40 -31.32 3.17 -3.23
N SER A 41 -31.95 3.37 -2.09
CA SER A 41 -32.65 2.32 -1.33
C SER A 41 -33.73 1.55 -2.13
N PRO A 42 -34.34 2.08 -3.20
CA PRO A 42 -35.23 1.29 -4.06
C PRO A 42 -34.55 0.16 -4.86
N CYS A 43 -33.22 0.16 -4.99
CA CYS A 43 -32.51 -0.87 -5.72
C CYS A 43 -32.46 -2.19 -4.93
N PRO A 44 -32.89 -3.33 -5.49
CA PRO A 44 -32.90 -4.62 -4.78
C PRO A 44 -31.53 -5.08 -4.28
N HIS A 45 -30.47 -4.70 -4.99
CA HIS A 45 -29.08 -5.05 -4.70
C HIS A 45 -28.33 -4.00 -3.87
N ILE A 46 -29.05 -3.07 -3.22
CA ILE A 46 -28.51 -2.10 -2.27
C ILE A 46 -29.28 -2.24 -0.96
N VAL A 47 -28.57 -2.18 0.18
CA VAL A 47 -29.21 -2.25 1.50
C VAL A 47 -30.14 -1.04 1.65
N PRO A 48 -31.45 -1.22 1.88
CA PRO A 48 -32.36 -0.10 2.02
C PRO A 48 -32.23 0.57 3.40
N ILE A 49 -32.31 1.90 3.41
CA ILE A 49 -32.60 2.65 4.64
C ILE A 49 -34.10 2.54 4.91
N ILE A 50 -34.42 2.15 6.14
CA ILE A 50 -35.79 2.03 6.64
C ILE A 50 -36.24 3.36 7.25
N ASP A 51 -35.38 3.96 8.07
CA ASP A 51 -35.68 5.20 8.79
C ASP A 51 -34.40 5.98 9.14
N VAL A 52 -34.54 7.28 9.36
CA VAL A 52 -33.45 8.16 9.81
C VAL A 52 -33.95 9.05 10.94
N TYR A 53 -33.26 9.02 12.08
CA TYR A 53 -33.56 9.90 13.22
C TYR A 53 -32.42 10.88 13.49
N GLU A 54 -32.76 12.12 13.86
CA GLU A 54 -31.81 13.09 14.43
C GLU A 54 -31.95 13.08 15.95
N ASN A 55 -30.88 12.68 16.66
CA ASN A 55 -30.89 12.57 18.12
C ASN A 55 -29.62 13.15 18.74
N LEU A 56 -29.68 13.40 20.05
CA LEU A 56 -28.51 13.72 20.86
C LEU A 56 -27.98 12.43 21.51
N TYR A 57 -26.73 12.08 21.23
CA TYR A 57 -26.02 10.98 21.88
C TYR A 57 -24.76 11.52 22.56
N GLN A 58 -24.67 11.32 23.88
CA GLN A 58 -23.57 11.86 24.71
C GLN A 58 -23.31 13.37 24.48
N GLY A 59 -24.38 14.15 24.33
CA GLY A 59 -24.31 15.59 24.10
C GLY A 59 -23.93 16.02 22.68
N LYS A 60 -23.78 15.09 21.73
CA LYS A 60 -23.50 15.40 20.32
C LYS A 60 -24.71 15.08 19.44
N LYS A 61 -24.94 15.91 18.42
CA LYS A 61 -25.94 15.62 17.38
C LYS A 61 -25.48 14.44 16.53
N CYS A 62 -26.37 13.48 16.34
CA CYS A 62 -26.12 12.27 15.58
C CYS A 62 -27.30 11.97 14.65
N LEU A 63 -26.97 11.44 13.47
CA LEU A 63 -27.92 10.78 12.59
C LEU A 63 -27.91 9.28 12.91
N LEU A 64 -29.10 8.75 13.19
CA LEU A 64 -29.36 7.35 13.49
C LEU A 64 -30.03 6.74 12.27
N VAL A 65 -29.27 6.00 11.47
CA VAL A 65 -29.72 5.44 10.20
C VAL A 65 -30.11 3.97 10.43
N VAL A 66 -31.41 3.70 10.38
CA VAL A 66 -31.97 2.35 10.51
C VAL A 66 -32.02 1.70 9.12
N MET A 67 -31.45 0.52 8.99
CA MET A 67 -31.29 -0.21 7.73
C MET A 67 -31.76 -1.65 7.90
N GLU A 68 -32.05 -2.32 6.78
CA GLU A 68 -32.26 -3.77 6.76
C GLU A 68 -31.07 -4.51 7.39
N CYS A 69 -31.36 -5.55 8.17
CA CYS A 69 -30.32 -6.36 8.79
C CYS A 69 -29.78 -7.41 7.80
N MET A 70 -28.46 -7.48 7.66
CA MET A 70 -27.77 -8.36 6.71
C MET A 70 -27.12 -9.54 7.44
N ASP A 71 -27.90 -10.59 7.71
CA ASP A 71 -27.49 -11.71 8.57
C ASP A 71 -26.70 -12.82 7.85
N GLY A 72 -26.60 -12.72 6.53
CA GLY A 72 -25.89 -13.71 5.71
C GLY A 72 -24.37 -13.58 5.73
N GLY A 73 -23.84 -12.47 6.26
CA GLY A 73 -22.41 -12.19 6.29
C GLY A 73 -21.85 -11.73 4.95
N GLU A 74 -20.52 -11.61 4.88
CA GLU A 74 -19.79 -11.16 3.71
C GLU A 74 -19.82 -12.18 2.56
N LEU A 75 -19.77 -11.69 1.32
CA LEU A 75 -19.77 -12.50 0.09
C LEU A 75 -18.80 -13.68 0.15
N PHE A 76 -17.53 -13.43 0.50
CA PHE A 76 -16.49 -14.45 0.47
C PHE A 76 -16.55 -15.42 1.65
N SER A 77 -17.02 -14.98 2.82
CA SER A 77 -17.33 -15.88 3.93
C SER A 77 -18.42 -16.87 3.53
N HIS A 78 -19.45 -16.40 2.81
CA HIS A 78 -20.51 -17.27 2.30
C HIS A 78 -20.03 -18.26 1.22
N ILE A 79 -18.92 -18.00 0.52
CA ILE A 79 -18.28 -18.95 -0.41
C ILE A 79 -17.41 -19.96 0.33
N GLN A 80 -16.76 -19.53 1.42
CA GLN A 80 -15.92 -20.36 2.28
C GLN A 80 -16.76 -21.39 3.07
N ASP A 81 -17.94 -21.00 3.54
CA ASP A 81 -18.80 -21.80 4.41
C ASP A 81 -19.63 -22.89 3.67
N ARG A 82 -19.43 -23.06 2.36
CA ARG A 82 -20.24 -23.97 1.51
C ARG A 82 -19.91 -25.48 1.66
N GLY A 83 -18.92 -25.82 2.47
CA GLY A 83 -18.49 -27.20 2.70
C GLY A 83 -17.93 -27.85 1.42
N ASN A 84 -18.41 -29.05 1.07
CA ASN A 84 -17.90 -29.82 -0.09
C ASN A 84 -18.57 -29.49 -1.43
N HIS A 85 -19.50 -28.53 -1.49
CA HIS A 85 -20.13 -28.15 -2.75
C HIS A 85 -19.20 -27.24 -3.55
N ALA A 86 -18.90 -27.64 -4.78
CA ALA A 86 -18.03 -26.85 -5.66
C ALA A 86 -18.71 -25.52 -6.03
N PHE A 87 -17.96 -24.42 -5.87
CA PHE A 87 -18.35 -23.11 -6.39
C PHE A 87 -18.04 -23.06 -7.89
N THR A 88 -18.99 -22.67 -8.73
CA THR A 88 -18.87 -22.77 -10.19
C THR A 88 -18.75 -21.42 -10.89
N GLU A 89 -18.23 -21.43 -12.13
CA GLU A 89 -18.13 -20.21 -12.95
C GLU A 89 -19.50 -19.55 -13.20
N ARG A 90 -20.55 -20.34 -13.38
CA ARG A 90 -21.93 -19.85 -13.48
C ARG A 90 -22.38 -19.08 -12.24
N GLU A 91 -22.11 -19.61 -11.05
CA GLU A 91 -22.45 -18.91 -9.80
C GLU A 91 -21.65 -17.62 -9.64
N ALA A 92 -20.37 -17.61 -10.05
CA ALA A 92 -19.58 -16.39 -10.10
C ALA A 92 -20.20 -15.35 -11.05
N SER A 93 -20.71 -15.77 -12.21
CA SER A 93 -21.44 -14.89 -13.14
C SER A 93 -22.70 -14.30 -12.52
N ASP A 94 -23.53 -15.12 -11.83
CA ASP A 94 -24.76 -14.65 -11.19
C ASP A 94 -24.48 -13.64 -10.05
N ILE A 95 -23.42 -13.86 -9.27
CA ILE A 95 -22.93 -12.90 -8.25
C ILE A 95 -22.50 -11.60 -8.93
N MET A 96 -21.67 -11.70 -9.98
CA MET A 96 -21.15 -10.54 -10.70
C MET A 96 -22.26 -9.73 -11.39
N LYS A 97 -23.31 -10.39 -11.86
CA LYS A 97 -24.52 -9.76 -12.38
C LYS A 97 -25.24 -8.97 -11.29
N SER A 98 -25.45 -9.55 -10.12
CA SER A 98 -26.10 -8.88 -8.97
C SER A 98 -25.35 -7.62 -8.55
N VAL A 99 -24.00 -7.69 -8.45
CA VAL A 99 -23.17 -6.51 -8.15
C VAL A 99 -23.22 -5.50 -9.30
N GLY A 100 -23.19 -5.97 -10.55
CA GLY A 100 -23.31 -5.13 -11.73
C GLY A 100 -24.63 -4.35 -11.80
N GLU A 101 -25.75 -4.98 -11.42
CA GLU A 101 -27.06 -4.33 -11.39
C GLU A 101 -27.13 -3.21 -10.35
N ALA A 102 -26.51 -3.39 -9.18
CA ALA A 102 -26.35 -2.31 -8.19
C ALA A 102 -25.56 -1.12 -8.78
N ILE A 103 -24.40 -1.39 -9.40
CA ILE A 103 -23.55 -0.35 -10.00
C ILE A 103 -24.27 0.33 -11.18
N LEU A 104 -24.99 -0.43 -12.01
CA LEU A 104 -25.74 0.09 -13.13
C LEU A 104 -26.79 1.08 -12.63
N PHE A 105 -27.53 0.72 -11.58
CA PHE A 105 -28.52 1.59 -10.97
C PHE A 105 -27.86 2.88 -10.44
N LEU A 106 -26.77 2.78 -9.67
CA LEU A 106 -26.01 3.94 -9.18
C LEU A 106 -25.58 4.86 -10.31
N HIS A 107 -24.92 4.32 -11.33
CA HIS A 107 -24.39 5.10 -12.45
C HIS A 107 -25.51 5.72 -13.29
N SER A 108 -26.67 5.07 -13.41
CA SER A 108 -27.84 5.59 -14.15
C SER A 108 -28.42 6.85 -13.53
N ILE A 109 -28.32 7.01 -12.21
CA ILE A 109 -28.74 8.20 -11.48
C ILE A 109 -27.57 9.12 -11.10
N ASN A 110 -26.44 8.96 -11.80
CA ASN A 110 -25.23 9.75 -11.62
C ASN A 110 -24.65 9.67 -10.19
N ILE A 111 -24.61 8.49 -9.59
CA ILE A 111 -23.90 8.24 -8.34
C ILE A 111 -22.76 7.26 -8.61
N ALA A 112 -21.57 7.54 -8.08
CA ALA A 112 -20.47 6.58 -7.98
C ALA A 112 -20.30 6.14 -6.52
N HIS A 113 -20.06 4.86 -6.28
CA HIS A 113 -19.91 4.32 -4.94
C HIS A 113 -18.51 4.61 -4.37
N ARG A 114 -17.46 4.35 -5.18
CA ARG A 114 -16.04 4.62 -4.93
C ARG A 114 -15.37 3.85 -3.79
N ASP A 115 -16.11 2.96 -3.13
CA ASP A 115 -15.58 2.03 -2.11
C ASP A 115 -16.18 0.62 -2.26
N ILE A 116 -16.30 0.12 -3.49
CA ILE A 116 -16.80 -1.24 -3.73
C ILE A 116 -15.68 -2.23 -3.38
N LYS A 117 -15.93 -3.08 -2.39
CA LYS A 117 -14.97 -4.04 -1.82
C LYS A 117 -15.69 -5.22 -1.14
N PRO A 118 -15.01 -6.36 -0.91
CA PRO A 118 -15.57 -7.55 -0.28
C PRO A 118 -16.42 -7.29 0.98
N GLU A 119 -15.96 -6.39 1.85
CA GLU A 119 -16.55 -6.07 3.14
C GLU A 119 -17.89 -5.32 3.00
N ASN A 120 -18.11 -4.69 1.84
CA ASN A 120 -19.31 -3.93 1.52
C ASN A 120 -20.34 -4.75 0.71
N LEU A 121 -20.12 -6.05 0.51
CA LEU A 121 -21.02 -6.97 -0.19
C LEU A 121 -21.56 -8.03 0.78
N LEU A 122 -22.81 -7.87 1.20
CA LEU A 122 -23.41 -8.67 2.27
C LEU A 122 -24.65 -9.43 1.77
N TYR A 123 -24.85 -10.64 2.28
CA TYR A 123 -26.07 -11.42 2.04
C TYR A 123 -27.16 -11.09 3.06
N THR A 124 -28.42 -11.04 2.62
CA THR A 124 -29.57 -10.76 3.50
C THR A 124 -29.75 -11.82 4.59
N SER A 125 -29.46 -13.08 4.30
CA SER A 125 -29.53 -14.19 5.25
C SER A 125 -28.59 -15.33 4.86
N LYS A 126 -28.51 -16.38 5.67
CA LYS A 126 -27.74 -17.60 5.36
C LYS A 126 -28.50 -18.60 4.47
N ARG A 127 -29.69 -18.24 3.99
CA ARG A 127 -30.51 -19.12 3.18
C ARG A 127 -30.00 -19.15 1.73
N PRO A 128 -30.19 -20.24 0.98
CA PRO A 128 -29.72 -20.35 -0.41
C PRO A 128 -30.31 -19.29 -1.35
N ASP A 129 -31.51 -18.78 -1.05
CA ASP A 129 -32.22 -17.73 -1.78
C ASP A 129 -31.87 -16.31 -1.31
N ALA A 130 -30.84 -16.16 -0.48
CA ALA A 130 -30.41 -14.86 0.03
C ALA A 130 -29.91 -13.95 -1.10
N LEU A 131 -30.31 -12.67 -1.02
CA LEU A 131 -29.89 -11.66 -1.98
C LEU A 131 -28.57 -11.03 -1.54
N LEU A 132 -27.67 -10.83 -2.50
CA LEU A 132 -26.46 -10.05 -2.30
C LEU A 132 -26.77 -8.56 -2.46
N LYS A 133 -26.37 -7.75 -1.47
CA LYS A 133 -26.56 -6.30 -1.47
C LYS A 133 -25.28 -5.53 -1.16
N LEU A 134 -25.13 -4.38 -1.80
CA LEU A 134 -24.08 -3.39 -1.57
C LEU A 134 -24.44 -2.48 -0.38
N THR A 135 -23.46 -2.18 0.46
CA THR A 135 -23.59 -1.28 1.62
C THR A 135 -22.46 -0.24 1.68
N ASP A 136 -22.57 0.67 2.65
CA ASP A 136 -21.61 1.71 3.04
C ASP A 136 -21.35 2.83 2.01
N PHE A 137 -22.22 3.85 2.03
CA PHE A 137 -22.19 5.00 1.14
C PHE A 137 -21.31 6.16 1.62
N GLY A 138 -20.45 5.95 2.62
CA GLY A 138 -19.60 7.02 3.20
C GLY A 138 -18.63 7.68 2.21
N PHE A 139 -18.32 6.99 1.10
CA PHE A 139 -17.53 7.54 -0.01
C PHE A 139 -18.35 7.83 -1.27
N ALA A 140 -19.65 7.55 -1.26
CA ALA A 140 -20.50 7.76 -2.42
C ALA A 140 -20.59 9.24 -2.78
N LYS A 141 -20.73 9.52 -4.07
CA LYS A 141 -20.80 10.89 -4.56
C LYS A 141 -21.67 11.00 -5.80
N GLU A 142 -22.43 12.08 -5.86
CA GLU A 142 -23.11 12.48 -7.10
C GLU A 142 -22.12 13.03 -8.12
N ILE A 143 -22.28 12.56 -9.35
CA ILE A 143 -21.52 12.88 -10.54
C ILE A 143 -22.25 14.07 -11.19
N THR A 144 -21.90 15.27 -10.77
CA THR A 144 -22.52 16.50 -11.30
C THR A 144 -22.00 16.81 -12.70
N THR A 145 -22.86 16.76 -13.72
CA THR A 145 -22.59 17.19 -15.11
C THR A 145 -22.38 18.70 -15.28
N LEU A 146 -22.41 19.47 -14.20
CA LEU A 146 -22.42 20.94 -14.19
C LEU A 146 -21.13 21.51 -13.60
N ASN A 147 -20.05 21.38 -14.39
CA ASN A 147 -19.02 22.42 -14.56
C ASN A 147 -18.63 22.58 -16.04
N SER A 148 -19.49 22.16 -16.96
CA SER A 148 -19.46 22.51 -18.38
C SER A 148 -20.57 23.51 -18.69
N LEU A 149 -20.40 24.76 -18.27
CA LEU A 149 -21.28 25.84 -18.73
C LEU A 149 -20.89 26.22 -20.17
N ALA A 150 -21.69 25.71 -21.13
CA ALA A 150 -22.22 26.40 -22.32
C ALA A 150 -22.27 25.50 -23.57
N THR A 151 -23.44 24.91 -23.75
CA THR A 151 -24.17 24.63 -25.01
C THR A 151 -23.52 23.76 -26.11
N PRO A 152 -24.15 22.63 -26.50
CA PRO A 152 -23.62 21.67 -27.46
C PRO A 152 -24.02 21.99 -28.91
N CYS A 153 -23.10 21.75 -29.85
CA CYS A 153 -23.41 21.48 -31.25
C CYS A 153 -22.52 20.31 -31.72
N PHE A 154 -23.14 19.21 -32.16
CA PHE A 154 -22.46 18.05 -32.76
C PHE A 154 -21.62 18.49 -33.98
N THR A 155 -20.39 18.01 -34.21
CA THR A 155 -20.01 16.71 -34.82
C THR A 155 -18.48 16.50 -34.67
N PRO A 156 -17.95 15.27 -34.56
CA PRO A 156 -16.74 14.95 -33.80
C PRO A 156 -15.56 14.46 -34.65
N TYR A 157 -14.35 15.04 -34.54
CA TYR A 157 -13.10 14.36 -34.96
C TYR A 157 -11.81 14.76 -34.20
N TYR A 158 -11.83 15.76 -33.29
CA TYR A 158 -10.58 16.33 -32.73
C TYR A 158 -10.63 16.74 -31.25
N VAL A 159 -11.42 16.07 -30.40
CA VAL A 159 -11.42 16.40 -28.97
C VAL A 159 -10.26 15.69 -28.26
N ALA A 160 -9.34 16.49 -27.72
CA ALA A 160 -8.19 16.02 -26.96
C ALA A 160 -8.61 15.40 -25.60
N PRO A 161 -7.89 14.38 -25.08
CA PRO A 161 -8.32 13.57 -23.93
C PRO A 161 -8.56 14.35 -22.63
N GLU A 162 -7.89 15.49 -22.44
CA GLU A 162 -8.00 16.36 -21.27
C GLU A 162 -9.38 17.06 -21.12
N VAL A 163 -10.24 16.99 -22.14
CA VAL A 163 -11.59 17.57 -22.12
C VAL A 163 -12.61 16.68 -21.40
N LEU A 164 -12.19 15.51 -20.91
CA LEU A 164 -13.04 14.58 -20.17
C LEU A 164 -12.76 14.68 -18.66
N GLY A 165 -13.63 15.39 -17.94
CA GLY A 165 -13.46 15.75 -16.54
C GLY A 165 -13.40 14.59 -15.51
N PRO A 166 -13.20 14.92 -14.22
CA PRO A 166 -13.03 13.97 -13.10
C PRO A 166 -14.22 13.01 -12.89
N GLU A 167 -15.37 13.28 -13.51
CA GLU A 167 -16.56 12.43 -13.52
C GLU A 167 -16.31 11.03 -14.10
N LYS A 168 -15.45 10.91 -15.14
CA LYS A 168 -15.09 9.59 -15.70
C LYS A 168 -14.26 8.75 -14.72
N TYR A 169 -13.45 9.40 -13.89
CA TYR A 169 -12.61 8.72 -12.91
C TYR A 169 -13.44 8.09 -11.79
N ASP A 170 -14.49 8.78 -11.31
CA ASP A 170 -15.37 8.27 -10.26
C ASP A 170 -16.08 6.96 -10.69
N ARG A 171 -16.72 6.93 -11.88
CA ARG A 171 -17.36 5.70 -12.41
C ARG A 171 -16.36 4.59 -12.70
N SER A 172 -15.19 4.95 -13.25
CA SER A 172 -14.16 3.97 -13.59
C SER A 172 -13.60 3.27 -12.35
N CYS A 173 -13.61 3.92 -11.18
CA CYS A 173 -13.17 3.33 -9.91
C CYS A 173 -14.04 2.12 -9.55
N ASP A 174 -15.37 2.25 -9.66
CA ASP A 174 -16.32 1.15 -9.42
C ASP A 174 -16.07 -0.02 -10.40
N MET A 175 -15.78 0.28 -11.67
CA MET A 175 -15.47 -0.74 -12.67
C MET A 175 -14.15 -1.48 -12.40
N TRP A 176 -13.17 -0.81 -11.82
CA TRP A 176 -11.93 -1.46 -11.37
C TRP A 176 -12.20 -2.42 -10.20
N SER A 177 -12.95 -1.96 -9.19
CA SER A 177 -13.38 -2.82 -8.08
C SER A 177 -14.07 -4.07 -8.57
N LEU A 178 -14.97 -3.92 -9.55
CA LEU A 178 -15.69 -5.02 -10.17
C LEU A 178 -14.74 -6.03 -10.82
N GLY A 179 -13.71 -5.57 -11.52
CA GLY A 179 -12.67 -6.45 -12.10
C GLY A 179 -11.85 -7.19 -11.05
N VAL A 180 -11.50 -6.55 -9.93
CA VAL A 180 -10.77 -7.18 -8.83
C VAL A 180 -11.64 -8.25 -8.15
N ILE A 181 -12.90 -7.95 -7.88
CA ILE A 181 -13.85 -8.91 -7.28
C ILE A 181 -14.07 -10.10 -8.20
N MET A 182 -14.27 -9.85 -9.51
CA MET A 182 -14.42 -10.91 -10.51
C MET A 182 -13.21 -11.84 -10.52
N TYR A 183 -11.99 -11.29 -10.49
CA TYR A 183 -10.77 -12.08 -10.46
C TYR A 183 -10.71 -12.98 -9.22
N ILE A 184 -10.98 -12.42 -8.02
CA ILE A 184 -10.98 -13.20 -6.77
C ILE A 184 -12.07 -14.27 -6.79
N LEU A 185 -13.27 -13.97 -7.32
CA LEU A 185 -14.34 -14.96 -7.43
C LEU A 185 -13.94 -16.17 -8.28
N LEU A 186 -13.12 -15.99 -9.32
CA LEU A 186 -12.74 -17.08 -10.22
C LEU A 186 -11.57 -17.94 -9.72
N CYS A 187 -10.68 -17.40 -8.89
CA CYS A 187 -9.49 -18.16 -8.45
C CYS A 187 -9.22 -18.18 -6.93
N GLY A 188 -9.83 -17.29 -6.15
CA GLY A 188 -9.69 -17.21 -4.68
C GLY A 188 -8.55 -16.32 -4.17
N TYR A 189 -7.76 -15.69 -5.04
CA TYR A 189 -6.69 -14.74 -4.67
C TYR A 189 -6.75 -13.47 -5.54
N PRO A 190 -6.21 -12.31 -5.08
CA PRO A 190 -6.30 -11.08 -5.85
C PRO A 190 -5.30 -11.01 -7.02
N PRO A 191 -5.60 -10.22 -8.08
CA PRO A 191 -4.79 -10.16 -9.30
C PRO A 191 -3.38 -9.57 -9.12
N PHE A 192 -3.18 -8.77 -8.09
CA PHE A 192 -1.92 -8.05 -7.86
C PHE A 192 -1.09 -8.63 -6.71
N PHE A 193 -1.37 -9.87 -6.29
CA PHE A 193 -0.62 -10.54 -5.24
C PHE A 193 0.82 -10.85 -5.67
N SER A 194 1.75 -10.86 -4.71
CA SER A 194 3.10 -11.37 -4.96
C SER A 194 3.16 -12.85 -4.59
N HIS A 195 3.71 -13.70 -5.45
CA HIS A 195 3.98 -15.13 -5.16
C HIS A 195 4.93 -15.38 -3.96
N HIS A 196 5.35 -14.32 -3.25
CA HIS A 196 6.35 -14.36 -2.19
C HIS A 196 5.78 -14.19 -0.77
N GLY A 197 4.46 -14.13 -0.57
CA GLY A 197 3.87 -14.03 0.77
C GLY A 197 4.27 -12.78 1.58
N LEU A 198 4.89 -11.78 0.94
CA LEU A 198 5.21 -10.49 1.54
C LEU A 198 4.07 -9.50 1.25
N ALA A 199 3.47 -8.97 2.32
CA ALA A 199 2.75 -7.71 2.24
C ALA A 199 3.79 -6.62 1.92
N ILE A 200 3.55 -5.90 0.82
CA ILE A 200 4.36 -4.77 0.32
C ILE A 200 5.69 -5.19 -0.33
N SER A 201 5.66 -5.36 -1.66
CA SER A 201 6.83 -5.04 -2.50
C SER A 201 6.57 -3.74 -3.28
N PRO A 202 7.58 -2.88 -3.51
CA PRO A 202 7.51 -1.76 -4.46
C PRO A 202 7.07 -2.20 -5.88
N GLY A 203 7.16 -3.50 -6.18
CA GLY A 203 6.66 -4.12 -7.39
C GLY A 203 5.14 -4.15 -7.49
N MET A 204 4.38 -4.23 -6.40
CA MET A 204 2.92 -4.35 -6.44
C MET A 204 2.23 -3.07 -6.93
N LYS A 205 2.56 -1.92 -6.33
CA LYS A 205 2.08 -0.61 -6.82
C LYS A 205 2.50 -0.37 -8.27
N ARG A 206 3.71 -0.80 -8.64
CA ARG A 206 4.21 -0.73 -10.02
C ARG A 206 3.43 -1.67 -10.96
N ARG A 207 3.06 -2.87 -10.52
CA ARG A 207 2.23 -3.83 -11.27
C ARG A 207 0.80 -3.34 -11.44
N ILE A 208 0.21 -2.72 -10.41
CA ILE A 208 -1.10 -2.05 -10.50
C ILE A 208 -1.04 -0.90 -11.51
N CYS A 209 -0.05 -0.01 -11.39
CA CYS A 209 0.14 1.10 -12.34
C CYS A 209 0.49 0.64 -13.77
N ASN A 210 1.13 -0.53 -13.92
CA ASN A 210 1.51 -1.11 -15.21
C ASN A 210 0.50 -2.15 -15.75
N GLY A 211 -0.56 -2.49 -15.01
CA GLY A 211 -1.56 -3.50 -15.40
C GLY A 211 -0.99 -4.92 -15.51
N GLN A 212 0.05 -5.25 -14.74
CA GLN A 212 0.77 -6.52 -14.83
C GLN A 212 0.18 -7.54 -13.84
N TYR A 213 -0.74 -8.35 -14.33
CA TYR A 213 -1.26 -9.55 -13.67
C TYR A 213 -1.35 -10.70 -14.69
N GLU A 214 -1.41 -11.93 -14.19
CA GLU A 214 -1.44 -13.15 -15.01
C GLU A 214 -2.62 -14.03 -14.57
N PHE A 215 -2.92 -15.08 -15.32
CA PHE A 215 -3.94 -16.07 -14.99
C PHE A 215 -3.25 -17.42 -14.75
N PRO A 216 -2.66 -17.66 -13.56
CA PRO A 216 -1.77 -18.79 -13.36
C PRO A 216 -2.52 -20.12 -13.19
N ASN A 217 -1.89 -21.19 -13.65
CA ASN A 217 -2.39 -22.55 -13.47
C ASN A 217 -2.00 -23.08 -12.06
N PRO A 218 -2.80 -23.99 -11.46
CA PRO A 218 -3.94 -24.69 -12.08
C PRO A 218 -5.26 -23.91 -12.07
N GLU A 219 -5.42 -22.87 -11.24
CA GLU A 219 -6.74 -22.29 -10.95
C GLU A 219 -7.43 -21.67 -12.17
N TRP A 220 -6.66 -21.16 -13.14
CA TRP A 220 -7.18 -20.56 -14.35
C TRP A 220 -7.20 -21.48 -15.57
N SER A 221 -6.83 -22.76 -15.42
CA SER A 221 -6.73 -23.70 -16.55
C SER A 221 -8.09 -23.93 -17.22
N ASP A 222 -9.13 -24.10 -16.40
CA ASP A 222 -10.47 -24.47 -16.85
C ASP A 222 -11.45 -23.27 -16.94
N VAL A 223 -11.00 -22.08 -16.50
CA VAL A 223 -11.78 -20.84 -16.58
C VAL A 223 -11.85 -20.38 -18.04
N SER A 224 -13.06 -20.04 -18.49
CA SER A 224 -13.33 -19.61 -19.87
C SER A 224 -12.47 -18.42 -20.30
N GLU A 225 -12.12 -18.39 -21.58
CA GLU A 225 -11.34 -17.28 -22.14
C GLU A 225 -12.18 -15.99 -22.18
N GLU A 226 -13.50 -16.13 -22.32
CA GLU A 226 -14.47 -15.04 -22.24
C GLU A 226 -14.42 -14.34 -20.87
N ALA A 227 -14.30 -15.09 -19.76
CA ALA A 227 -14.15 -14.53 -18.43
C ALA A 227 -12.81 -13.78 -18.26
N LYS A 228 -11.71 -14.37 -18.76
CA LYS A 228 -10.37 -13.75 -18.73
C LYS A 228 -10.34 -12.45 -19.53
N GLN A 229 -10.97 -12.42 -20.71
CA GLN A 229 -11.09 -11.23 -21.54
C GLN A 229 -11.92 -10.14 -20.87
N LEU A 230 -13.00 -10.51 -20.18
CA LEU A 230 -13.82 -9.56 -19.42
C LEU A 230 -13.00 -8.88 -18.31
N ILE A 231 -12.23 -9.65 -17.54
CA ILE A 231 -11.29 -9.12 -16.54
C ILE A 231 -10.26 -8.18 -17.19
N CYS A 232 -9.69 -8.56 -18.33
CA CYS A 232 -8.76 -7.73 -19.10
C CYS A 232 -9.33 -6.36 -19.47
N ARG A 233 -10.63 -6.26 -19.73
CA ARG A 233 -11.32 -5.01 -20.05
C ARG A 233 -11.68 -4.19 -18.81
N LEU A 234 -11.94 -4.82 -17.67
CA LEU A 234 -12.23 -4.16 -16.40
C LEU A 234 -10.95 -3.62 -15.71
N LEU A 235 -9.84 -4.34 -15.79
CA LEU A 235 -8.57 -3.98 -15.15
C LEU A 235 -7.61 -3.20 -16.07
N LYS A 236 -8.16 -2.45 -17.05
CA LYS A 236 -7.37 -1.48 -17.82
C LYS A 236 -6.87 -0.37 -16.89
N THR A 237 -5.56 -0.11 -16.92
CA THR A 237 -4.90 0.91 -16.10
C THR A 237 -5.40 2.31 -16.44
N GLU A 238 -5.52 2.60 -17.73
CA GLU A 238 -6.07 3.85 -18.25
C GLU A 238 -7.59 3.90 -18.03
N PRO A 239 -8.11 4.80 -17.15
CA PRO A 239 -9.53 4.85 -16.79
C PRO A 239 -10.46 5.10 -17.97
N THR A 240 -9.99 5.85 -18.97
CA THR A 240 -10.77 6.17 -20.18
C THR A 240 -10.92 4.99 -21.14
N GLN A 241 -10.05 3.98 -21.04
CA GLN A 241 -10.12 2.74 -21.82
C GLN A 241 -10.82 1.61 -21.07
N ARG A 242 -11.19 1.83 -19.81
CA ARG A 242 -11.84 0.85 -18.95
C ARG A 242 -13.28 0.64 -19.38
N MET A 243 -13.71 -0.62 -19.38
CA MET A 243 -15.10 -1.00 -19.68
C MET A 243 -16.08 -0.23 -18.79
N SER A 244 -17.16 0.26 -19.39
CA SER A 244 -18.28 0.89 -18.71
C SER A 244 -19.30 -0.14 -18.17
N ILE A 245 -20.14 0.26 -17.22
CA ILE A 245 -21.11 -0.66 -16.62
C ILE A 245 -22.16 -1.18 -17.62
N THR A 246 -22.53 -0.36 -18.60
CA THR A 246 -23.46 -0.76 -19.67
C THR A 246 -22.84 -1.80 -20.58
N GLU A 247 -21.55 -1.68 -20.92
CA GLU A 247 -20.84 -2.72 -21.67
C GLU A 247 -20.68 -4.00 -20.85
N PHE A 248 -20.45 -3.88 -19.54
CA PHE A 248 -20.33 -5.02 -18.62
C PHE A 248 -21.63 -5.83 -18.54
N ILE A 249 -22.77 -5.18 -18.27
CA ILE A 249 -24.07 -5.86 -18.15
C ILE A 249 -24.49 -6.53 -19.47
N ASN A 250 -24.13 -5.93 -20.61
CA ASN A 250 -24.43 -6.50 -21.93
C ASN A 250 -23.42 -7.57 -22.38
N HIS A 251 -22.34 -7.80 -21.63
CA HIS A 251 -21.35 -8.81 -21.99
C HIS A 251 -21.98 -10.21 -21.94
N PRO A 252 -21.73 -11.12 -22.89
CA PRO A 252 -22.35 -12.45 -22.92
C PRO A 252 -22.19 -13.22 -21.61
N TRP A 253 -20.99 -13.17 -21.03
CA TRP A 253 -20.68 -13.81 -19.74
C TRP A 253 -21.55 -13.32 -18.57
N ILE A 254 -22.16 -12.13 -18.65
CA ILE A 254 -23.06 -11.56 -17.63
C ILE A 254 -24.53 -11.68 -18.04
N ASN A 255 -24.85 -11.26 -19.27
CA ASN A 255 -26.23 -11.20 -19.76
C ASN A 255 -26.84 -12.60 -19.96
N GLN A 256 -26.02 -13.56 -20.37
CA GLN A 256 -26.41 -14.95 -20.64
C GLN A 256 -25.83 -15.88 -19.57
N SER A 257 -26.01 -15.56 -18.28
CA SER A 257 -25.42 -16.34 -17.18
C SER A 257 -25.79 -17.83 -17.22
N VAL A 258 -26.97 -18.18 -17.77
CA VAL A 258 -27.41 -19.58 -17.98
C VAL A 258 -26.52 -20.35 -18.95
N GLU A 259 -25.91 -19.69 -19.92
CA GLU A 259 -25.00 -20.29 -20.92
C GLU A 259 -23.55 -20.38 -20.42
N VAL A 260 -23.23 -19.73 -19.29
CA VAL A 260 -21.90 -19.79 -18.67
C VAL A 260 -21.60 -21.23 -18.21
N PRO A 261 -20.36 -21.73 -18.43
CA PRO A 261 -19.96 -23.07 -17.99
C PRO A 261 -20.21 -23.31 -16.49
N GLN A 262 -20.58 -24.53 -16.11
CA GLN A 262 -20.63 -24.95 -14.70
C GLN A 262 -19.28 -25.50 -14.22
N THR A 263 -18.18 -25.00 -14.80
CA THR A 263 -16.83 -25.41 -14.42
C THR A 263 -16.63 -25.16 -12.93
N PRO A 264 -16.22 -26.18 -12.14
CA PRO A 264 -15.91 -25.99 -10.74
C PRO A 264 -14.65 -25.13 -10.58
N LEU A 265 -14.72 -24.13 -9.72
CA LEU A 265 -13.63 -23.20 -9.42
C LEU A 265 -12.91 -23.61 -8.14
N HIS A 266 -11.63 -23.26 -8.04
CA HIS A 266 -10.81 -23.52 -6.86
C HIS A 266 -11.05 -22.53 -5.71
N THR A 267 -11.85 -21.48 -5.95
CA THR A 267 -12.07 -20.33 -5.06
C THR A 267 -12.35 -20.72 -3.62
N SER A 268 -13.32 -21.63 -3.38
CA SER A 268 -13.70 -22.02 -2.01
C SER A 268 -12.53 -22.66 -1.25
N ARG A 269 -11.76 -23.53 -1.92
CA ARG A 269 -10.58 -24.19 -1.35
C ARG A 269 -9.47 -23.18 -1.05
N VAL A 270 -9.16 -22.31 -2.00
CA VAL A 270 -8.08 -21.31 -1.87
C VAL A 270 -8.39 -20.33 -0.73
N LEU A 271 -9.62 -19.83 -0.64
CA LEU A 271 -10.02 -18.92 0.44
C LEU A 271 -9.92 -19.59 1.83
N HIS A 272 -10.17 -20.89 1.92
CA HIS A 272 -10.00 -21.64 3.16
C HIS A 272 -8.52 -21.91 3.50
N GLU A 273 -7.68 -22.17 2.50
CA GLU A 273 -6.24 -22.42 2.69
C GLU A 273 -5.48 -21.13 3.07
N GLU A 274 -5.95 -19.96 2.62
CA GLU A 274 -5.26 -18.66 2.76
C GLU A 274 -5.95 -17.66 3.71
N GLN A 275 -6.62 -18.14 4.77
CA GLN A 275 -7.42 -17.28 5.65
C GLN A 275 -6.62 -16.13 6.32
N GLU A 276 -5.35 -16.33 6.69
CA GLU A 276 -4.49 -15.26 7.23
C GLU A 276 -4.06 -14.23 6.17
N VAL A 277 -4.04 -14.62 4.90
CA VAL A 277 -3.70 -13.76 3.77
C VAL A 277 -4.90 -12.87 3.43
N TRP A 278 -6.11 -13.38 3.57
CA TRP A 278 -7.35 -12.68 3.24
C TRP A 278 -7.52 -11.32 3.93
N GLU A 279 -7.17 -11.21 5.22
CA GLU A 279 -7.23 -9.93 5.93
C GLU A 279 -6.24 -8.89 5.37
N LYS A 280 -5.08 -9.33 4.87
CA LYS A 280 -4.14 -8.44 4.17
C LYS A 280 -4.67 -8.03 2.80
N VAL A 281 -5.38 -8.92 2.11
CA VAL A 281 -6.02 -8.62 0.81
C VAL A 281 -7.06 -7.52 0.96
N LYS A 282 -7.89 -7.60 2.00
CA LYS A 282 -8.87 -6.57 2.37
C LYS A 282 -8.23 -5.19 2.58
N GLU A 283 -7.15 -5.13 3.37
CA GLU A 283 -6.41 -3.89 3.64
C GLU A 283 -5.85 -3.27 2.35
N GLU A 284 -5.24 -4.09 1.48
CA GLU A 284 -4.62 -3.61 0.25
C GLU A 284 -5.65 -3.15 -0.79
N MET A 285 -6.79 -3.84 -0.87
CA MET A 285 -7.88 -3.41 -1.74
C MET A 285 -8.43 -2.05 -1.31
N THR A 286 -8.57 -1.83 0.01
CA THR A 286 -8.93 -0.52 0.56
C THR A 286 -7.90 0.55 0.19
N ASN A 287 -6.60 0.25 0.28
CA ASN A 287 -5.53 1.19 -0.09
C ASN A 287 -5.53 1.53 -1.60
N ALA A 288 -5.77 0.54 -2.47
CA ALA A 288 -5.83 0.76 -3.92
C ALA A 288 -6.98 1.70 -4.31
N LEU A 289 -8.16 1.51 -3.72
CA LEU A 289 -9.33 2.37 -3.95
C LEU A 289 -9.08 3.81 -3.55
N GLN A 290 -8.34 4.05 -2.45
CA GLN A 290 -7.93 5.38 -2.04
C GLN A 290 -7.06 6.09 -3.08
N THR A 291 -6.22 5.37 -3.82
CA THR A 291 -5.33 5.97 -4.83
C THR A 291 -6.01 6.27 -6.17
N MET A 292 -7.12 5.59 -6.48
CA MET A 292 -7.83 5.75 -7.76
C MET A 292 -8.97 6.77 -7.71
N ARG A 293 -9.50 7.08 -6.52
CA ARG A 293 -10.55 8.09 -6.35
C ARG A 293 -9.98 9.50 -6.36
N VAL A 294 -10.72 10.44 -6.97
CA VAL A 294 -10.35 11.86 -6.98
C VAL A 294 -10.85 12.54 -5.71
N ASP A 295 -9.93 13.04 -4.89
CA ASP A 295 -10.27 13.87 -3.73
C ASP A 295 -10.52 15.32 -4.16
N TYR A 296 -11.80 15.67 -4.35
CA TYR A 296 -12.23 17.01 -4.79
C TYR A 296 -11.89 18.14 -3.81
N MET A 297 -11.57 17.82 -2.55
CA MET A 297 -11.00 18.77 -1.59
C MET A 297 -9.69 19.38 -2.11
N ILE A 298 -8.89 18.60 -2.85
CA ILE A 298 -7.62 19.04 -3.43
C ILE A 298 -7.85 19.90 -4.69
N MET A 299 -8.90 19.60 -5.47
CA MET A 299 -9.13 20.27 -6.76
C MET A 299 -9.85 21.63 -6.66
N ARG A 300 -10.75 21.83 -5.68
CA ARG A 300 -11.39 23.14 -5.44
C ARG A 300 -10.37 24.22 -5.09
N THR A 301 -9.34 23.87 -4.32
CA THR A 301 -8.25 24.76 -3.93
C THR A 301 -7.39 25.17 -5.13
N LEU A 302 -7.14 24.25 -6.07
CA LEU A 302 -6.36 24.51 -7.28
C LEU A 302 -7.07 25.43 -8.28
N VAL A 303 -8.39 25.28 -8.47
CA VAL A 303 -9.16 26.13 -9.40
C VAL A 303 -9.32 27.56 -8.85
N LEU A 304 -9.54 27.70 -7.52
CA LEU A 304 -9.55 29.01 -6.87
C LEU A 304 -8.19 29.74 -6.98
N LEU A 305 -7.07 29.01 -6.91
CA LEU A 305 -5.72 29.55 -7.12
C LEU A 305 -5.48 29.99 -8.58
N LEU A 306 -6.03 29.27 -9.56
CA LEU A 306 -5.92 29.60 -10.99
C LEU A 306 -6.70 30.87 -11.35
N ILE A 307 -7.88 31.09 -10.76
CA ILE A 307 -8.68 32.30 -11.00
C ILE A 307 -8.05 33.54 -10.35
N MET A 308 -7.45 33.38 -9.17
CA MET A 308 -6.72 34.48 -8.50
C MET A 308 -5.40 34.82 -9.21
N GLY A 309 -4.76 33.85 -9.86
CA GLY A 309 -3.49 34.07 -10.57
C GLY A 309 -3.59 34.84 -11.90
N ILE A 310 -4.79 35.05 -12.45
CA ILE A 310 -4.99 35.78 -13.72
C ILE A 310 -5.12 37.30 -13.49
N VAL A 311 -5.35 37.75 -12.25
CA VAL A 311 -5.58 39.18 -11.96
C VAL A 311 -4.30 39.93 -11.58
N ASP A 312 -3.22 39.25 -11.17
CA ASP A 312 -1.99 39.90 -10.67
C ASP A 312 -0.83 39.89 -11.68
N LEU A 313 -1.08 40.39 -12.89
CA LEU A 313 -0.04 40.66 -13.90
C LEU A 313 0.04 42.15 -14.23
N SER A 314 0.33 42.97 -13.22
CA SER A 314 0.95 44.30 -13.44
C SER A 314 1.40 44.95 -12.13
N ILE A 315 2.67 45.41 -12.12
CA ILE A 315 3.38 46.17 -11.08
C ILE A 315 3.98 45.26 -9.98
N GLY A 316 5.28 45.15 -9.73
CA GLY A 316 6.44 45.97 -10.05
C GLY A 316 7.27 46.19 -8.77
N GLN A 317 8.37 45.43 -8.64
CA GLN A 317 9.59 45.71 -7.85
C GLN A 317 9.53 46.30 -6.41
N ARG A 318 10.33 45.64 -5.54
CA ARG A 318 11.22 46.16 -4.45
C ARG A 318 10.83 45.97 -2.97
N TYR A 319 11.90 45.60 -2.24
CA TYR A 319 12.21 45.70 -0.81
C TYR A 319 11.63 44.68 0.19
N SER A 320 12.55 43.87 0.72
CA SER A 320 12.45 43.23 2.03
C SER A 320 12.70 44.26 3.13
N GLN A 321 11.75 44.38 4.05
CA GLN A 321 11.92 44.85 5.42
C GLN A 321 10.51 44.79 5.99
N PHE A 322 10.22 43.91 6.96
CA PHE A 322 9.22 44.12 8.03
C PHE A 322 9.36 43.01 9.08
N HIS A 323 10.47 43.08 9.79
CA HIS A 323 10.81 42.35 11.01
C HIS A 323 10.07 42.89 12.26
N TRP A 324 8.89 43.52 12.10
CA TRP A 324 8.15 44.19 13.20
C TRP A 324 6.67 43.80 13.33
N LEU A 325 6.16 42.83 12.56
CA LEU A 325 4.77 42.38 12.73
C LEU A 325 4.56 41.34 13.87
N SER A 326 5.58 41.04 14.66
CA SER A 326 5.46 40.15 15.84
C SER A 326 4.95 40.84 17.13
N HIS A 327 4.60 42.14 17.10
CA HIS A 327 4.20 42.88 18.31
C HIS A 327 2.82 43.56 18.29
N LEU A 328 1.92 43.23 17.36
CA LEU A 328 0.54 43.77 17.32
C LEU A 328 -0.56 42.71 17.35
N ARG A 329 -0.49 41.75 18.29
CA ARG A 329 -1.66 40.99 18.78
C ARG A 329 -1.65 40.87 20.31
N ALA A 330 -1.61 42.01 20.97
CA ALA A 330 -1.95 42.15 22.38
C ALA A 330 -2.83 43.40 22.58
N ARG A 331 -3.97 43.47 21.89
CA ARG A 331 -5.12 44.35 22.20
C ARG A 331 -6.24 44.13 21.17
N ARG A 332 -7.15 43.22 21.48
CA ARG A 332 -8.59 43.28 21.12
C ARG A 332 -9.32 42.24 21.96
N GLN A 333 -9.59 42.60 23.21
CA GLN A 333 -10.76 42.08 23.91
C GLN A 333 -11.94 43.01 23.60
N HIS A 334 -13.13 42.40 23.60
CA HIS A 334 -14.48 42.97 23.42
C HIS A 334 -15.05 43.00 21.99
N ALA A 335 -15.49 41.82 21.53
CA ALA A 335 -16.88 41.54 21.20
C ALA A 335 -17.05 40.00 21.10
N GLY A 336 -18.19 39.47 21.55
CA GLY A 336 -18.41 38.05 21.84
C GLY A 336 -18.32 37.09 20.65
N TRP A 337 -18.51 35.80 20.98
CA TRP A 337 -18.40 34.57 20.19
C TRP A 337 -17.00 33.91 20.23
N GLN A 338 -16.79 33.07 21.27
CA GLN A 338 -15.67 32.13 21.35
C GLN A 338 -15.95 30.93 20.42
N ALA A 339 -15.31 30.92 19.26
CA ALA A 339 -14.89 29.67 18.62
C ALA A 339 -13.46 29.40 19.14
N GLU A 340 -13.19 28.19 19.62
CA GLU A 340 -11.82 27.79 19.94
C GLU A 340 -11.00 27.79 18.63
N ASP A 341 -10.14 28.80 18.48
CA ASP A 341 -9.17 28.90 17.39
C ASP A 341 -8.27 27.66 17.40
N VAL A 342 -8.39 26.82 16.36
CA VAL A 342 -7.46 25.72 16.12
C VAL A 342 -6.13 26.34 15.71
N ASP A 343 -5.14 26.33 16.61
CA ASP A 343 -3.77 26.79 16.40
C ASP A 343 -3.11 25.96 15.28
N CYS A 344 -3.29 26.37 14.02
CA CYS A 344 -2.72 25.72 12.84
C CYS A 344 -2.01 26.76 11.95
N PRO A 345 -0.81 26.45 11.42
CA PRO A 345 -0.12 27.34 10.47
C PRO A 345 -0.96 27.59 9.21
N LEU A 346 -0.96 28.84 8.72
CA LEU A 346 -1.74 29.23 7.53
C LEU A 346 -1.29 28.49 6.27
N GLU A 347 -0.04 28.06 6.22
CA GLU A 347 0.53 27.32 5.11
C GLU A 347 0.21 25.83 5.17
N CYS A 348 -0.50 25.35 6.20
CA CYS A 348 -0.81 23.95 6.44
C CYS A 348 -2.30 23.73 6.70
N ASP A 349 -2.74 22.47 6.60
CA ASP A 349 -4.08 22.06 7.00
C ASP A 349 -4.00 21.22 8.28
N CYS A 350 -4.82 21.57 9.27
CA CYS A 350 -5.04 20.79 10.48
C CYS A 350 -6.54 20.46 10.56
N PRO A 351 -6.99 19.34 9.96
CA PRO A 351 -8.41 18.99 9.94
C PRO A 351 -8.94 18.82 11.35
N SER A 352 -10.10 19.41 11.67
CA SER A 352 -10.75 19.23 12.98
C SER A 352 -11.14 17.77 13.26
N THR A 353 -11.30 16.96 12.22
CA THR A 353 -11.52 15.50 12.29
C THR A 353 -10.27 14.72 12.71
N PHE A 354 -9.08 15.27 12.46
CA PHE A 354 -7.78 14.72 12.86
C PHE A 354 -6.94 15.83 13.51
N PRO A 355 -7.34 16.31 14.70
CA PRO A 355 -6.73 17.49 15.30
C PRO A 355 -5.26 17.28 15.67
N THR A 356 -4.78 16.03 15.71
CA THR A 356 -3.38 15.69 15.99
C THR A 356 -2.51 15.56 14.75
N ALA A 357 -3.05 15.81 13.55
CA ALA A 357 -2.33 15.71 12.29
C ALA A 357 -2.22 17.07 11.60
N MET A 358 -1.03 17.37 11.10
CA MET A 358 -0.71 18.59 10.38
C MET A 358 -0.22 18.25 8.97
N TYR A 359 -0.95 18.69 7.95
CA TYR A 359 -0.68 18.41 6.54
C TYR A 359 -0.12 19.64 5.84
N CYS A 360 1.14 19.58 5.48
CA CYS A 360 1.89 20.65 4.82
C CYS A 360 2.56 20.18 3.52
N HIS A 361 2.19 19.00 3.01
CA HIS A 361 2.88 18.37 1.88
C HIS A 361 2.52 19.04 0.54
N SER A 362 3.44 19.03 -0.44
CA SER A 362 3.17 19.48 -1.81
C SER A 362 2.72 20.95 -1.94
N ARG A 363 3.24 21.83 -1.07
CA ARG A 363 2.87 23.25 -0.98
C ARG A 363 4.03 24.21 -1.32
N ASN A 364 5.10 23.69 -1.94
CA ASN A 364 6.31 24.44 -2.28
C ASN A 364 6.96 25.16 -1.07
N LEU A 365 6.82 24.59 0.12
CA LEU A 365 7.42 25.18 1.34
C LEU A 365 8.94 25.17 1.25
N GLN A 366 9.58 26.29 1.61
CA GLN A 366 11.04 26.40 1.66
C GLN A 366 11.62 26.19 3.06
N HIS A 367 10.77 26.29 4.08
CA HIS A 367 11.09 26.13 5.50
C HIS A 367 10.00 25.32 6.19
N VAL A 368 10.35 24.70 7.32
CA VAL A 368 9.38 24.03 8.17
C VAL A 368 8.58 25.09 8.94
N PRO A 369 7.24 25.12 8.84
CA PRO A 369 6.40 26.03 9.60
C PRO A 369 6.39 25.67 11.09
N TYR A 370 5.87 26.57 11.92
CA TYR A 370 5.68 26.30 13.35
C TYR A 370 4.83 25.04 13.56
N VAL A 371 5.21 24.17 14.50
CA VAL A 371 4.43 22.96 14.81
C VAL A 371 3.73 23.13 16.18
N PRO A 372 2.39 23.15 16.21
CA PRO A 372 1.63 23.24 17.45
C PRO A 372 1.86 22.06 18.38
N SER A 373 1.76 22.29 19.69
CA SER A 373 2.12 21.31 20.73
C SER A 373 1.24 20.06 20.79
N HIS A 374 0.00 20.17 20.30
CA HIS A 374 -0.99 19.09 20.28
C HIS A 374 -0.83 18.14 19.08
N ILE A 375 0.00 18.51 18.09
CA ILE A 375 0.25 17.70 16.90
C ILE A 375 1.13 16.49 17.23
N LYS A 376 0.72 15.33 16.70
CA LYS A 376 1.43 14.05 16.78
C LYS A 376 1.99 13.61 15.43
N TYR A 377 1.38 14.01 14.32
CA TYR A 377 1.75 13.57 12.97
C TYR A 377 1.96 14.78 12.07
N VAL A 378 3.16 14.90 11.49
CA VAL A 378 3.50 16.03 10.62
C VAL A 378 3.90 15.53 9.25
N TYR A 379 3.21 16.02 8.22
CA TYR A 379 3.41 15.68 6.82
C TYR A 379 3.98 16.87 6.04
N LEU A 380 5.28 16.84 5.75
CA LEU A 380 6.04 17.91 5.08
C LEU A 380 6.67 17.43 3.76
N GLN A 381 6.30 16.25 3.25
CA GLN A 381 6.88 15.67 2.05
C GLN A 381 6.59 16.46 0.77
N ARG A 382 7.42 16.25 -0.26
CA ARG A 382 7.25 16.86 -1.59
C ARG A 382 7.21 18.39 -1.54
N ASN A 383 8.11 19.00 -0.78
CA ASN A 383 8.28 20.45 -0.73
C ASN A 383 9.70 20.83 -1.20
N GLN A 384 10.08 22.09 -1.01
CA GLN A 384 11.39 22.64 -1.38
C GLN A 384 12.19 22.99 -0.12
N ILE A 385 11.99 22.26 0.98
CA ILE A 385 12.57 22.59 2.28
C ILE A 385 14.07 22.29 2.23
N THR A 386 14.88 23.33 2.46
CA THR A 386 16.35 23.19 2.38
C THR A 386 17.03 22.94 3.73
N GLY A 387 16.33 23.19 4.85
CA GLY A 387 16.86 23.04 6.20
C GLY A 387 15.78 23.14 7.27
N ILE A 388 16.15 22.81 8.50
CA ILE A 388 15.27 22.85 9.68
C ILE A 388 16.00 23.61 10.78
N GLN A 389 15.42 24.72 11.22
CA GLN A 389 16.01 25.56 12.26
C GLN A 389 15.83 24.92 13.64
N ASP A 390 16.79 25.17 14.55
CA ASP A 390 16.61 24.80 15.96
C ASP A 390 15.37 25.50 16.52
N GLY A 391 14.64 24.81 17.41
CA GLY A 391 13.44 25.37 18.05
C GLY A 391 12.11 25.03 17.36
N VAL A 392 12.11 24.64 16.08
CA VAL A 392 10.87 24.44 15.29
C VAL A 392 9.94 23.37 15.90
N PHE A 393 10.51 22.33 16.51
CA PHE A 393 9.75 21.26 17.16
C PHE A 393 9.75 21.34 18.69
N ASP A 394 10.26 22.41 19.30
CA ASP A 394 10.45 22.49 20.75
C ASP A 394 9.14 22.40 21.54
N ASN A 395 8.06 22.94 20.99
CA ASN A 395 6.73 22.89 21.60
C ASN A 395 5.99 21.57 21.31
N ALA A 396 6.39 20.84 20.26
CA ALA A 396 5.71 19.65 19.76
C ALA A 396 6.34 18.34 20.29
N THR A 397 6.48 18.24 21.61
CA THR A 397 7.15 17.10 22.27
C THR A 397 6.40 15.76 22.15
N ASN A 398 5.13 15.81 21.76
CA ASN A 398 4.27 14.64 21.53
C ASN A 398 4.30 14.10 20.09
N LEU A 399 5.19 14.63 19.23
CA LEU A 399 5.34 14.13 17.88
C LEU A 399 5.71 12.64 17.87
N VAL A 400 4.94 11.89 17.10
CA VAL A 400 5.11 10.47 16.84
C VAL A 400 5.69 10.27 15.45
N TRP A 401 5.19 10.97 14.43
CA TRP A 401 5.70 10.88 13.07
C TRP A 401 6.14 12.24 12.51
N VAL A 402 7.30 12.27 11.89
CA VAL A 402 7.79 13.38 11.09
C VAL A 402 8.13 12.87 9.69
N VAL A 403 7.35 13.33 8.71
CA VAL A 403 7.44 12.90 7.32
C VAL A 403 8.02 14.03 6.47
N LEU A 404 9.26 13.88 6.02
CA LEU A 404 10.05 14.92 5.33
C LEU A 404 10.65 14.45 4.00
N PHE A 405 10.24 13.29 3.50
CA PHE A 405 10.81 12.74 2.27
C PHE A 405 10.49 13.59 1.03
N HIS A 406 11.30 13.48 -0.03
CA HIS A 406 11.20 14.33 -1.24
C HIS A 406 11.24 15.83 -0.90
N ASN A 407 12.34 16.26 -0.29
CA ASN A 407 12.68 17.67 -0.04
C ASN A 407 14.11 17.94 -0.50
N GLN A 408 14.68 19.08 -0.12
CA GLN A 408 16.04 19.50 -0.48
C GLN A 408 16.91 19.67 0.77
N LEU A 409 16.63 18.90 1.84
CA LEU A 409 17.26 19.08 3.13
C LEU A 409 18.77 18.87 3.03
N ASN A 410 19.52 19.92 3.37
CA ASN A 410 20.96 19.91 3.43
C ASN A 410 21.42 19.75 4.88
N SER A 411 22.38 18.86 5.14
CA SER A 411 22.90 18.59 6.49
C SER A 411 23.36 19.83 7.26
N ASP A 412 23.94 20.83 6.55
CA ASP A 412 24.50 22.04 7.17
C ASP A 412 23.43 23.05 7.55
N LYS A 413 22.21 22.87 7.03
CA LYS A 413 21.04 23.70 7.32
C LYS A 413 20.08 23.03 8.30
N ILE A 414 20.45 21.89 8.89
CA ILE A 414 19.69 21.24 9.98
C ILE A 414 20.36 21.61 11.30
N GLY A 415 19.60 22.26 12.18
CA GLY A 415 20.04 22.60 13.53
C GLY A 415 20.44 21.35 14.33
N LYS A 416 21.38 21.52 15.27
CA LYS A 416 22.01 20.39 15.96
C LYS A 416 21.06 19.69 16.95
N ASN A 417 20.03 20.39 17.41
CA ASN A 417 19.14 19.93 18.47
C ASN A 417 17.69 19.84 18.05
N VAL A 418 17.41 20.02 16.75
CA VAL A 418 16.07 19.97 16.13
C VAL A 418 15.22 18.81 16.62
N PHE A 419 15.78 17.59 16.64
CA PHE A 419 15.03 16.39 17.02
C PHE A 419 15.19 16.02 18.50
N SER A 420 16.14 16.60 19.23
CA SER A 420 16.57 16.15 20.56
C SER A 420 15.46 16.10 21.62
N LYS A 421 14.44 16.95 21.51
CA LYS A 421 13.32 17.04 22.47
C LYS A 421 12.15 16.08 22.17
N LEU A 422 12.18 15.40 21.02
CA LEU A 422 11.08 14.55 20.54
C LEU A 422 11.14 13.14 21.14
N LYS A 423 10.86 13.06 22.44
CA LYS A 423 10.99 11.82 23.23
C LYS A 423 10.06 10.69 22.78
N ASN A 424 8.95 11.01 22.11
CA ASN A 424 7.95 10.03 21.65
C ASN A 424 8.01 9.76 20.14
N LEU A 425 9.05 10.22 19.45
CA LEU A 425 9.14 10.09 18.00
C LEU A 425 9.38 8.63 17.61
N ASP A 426 8.39 8.03 16.95
CA ASP A 426 8.39 6.65 16.46
C ASP A 426 8.98 6.56 15.05
N ARG A 427 8.59 7.49 14.15
CA ARG A 427 8.98 7.46 12.73
C ARG A 427 9.58 8.77 12.26
N LEU A 428 10.74 8.67 11.63
CA LEU A 428 11.42 9.79 10.99
C LEU A 428 11.77 9.43 9.55
N LEU A 429 11.04 10.02 8.61
CA LEU A 429 11.16 9.72 7.18
C LEU A 429 11.87 10.87 6.46
N LEU A 430 13.14 10.67 6.10
CA LEU A 430 14.02 11.67 5.49
C LEU A 430 14.53 11.25 4.10
N ASP A 431 13.90 10.25 3.48
CA ASP A 431 14.32 9.75 2.17
C ASP A 431 14.25 10.82 1.07
N HIS A 432 15.04 10.68 0.00
CA HIS A 432 15.00 11.60 -1.15
C HIS A 432 15.22 13.06 -0.73
N ASN A 433 16.38 13.30 -0.13
CA ASN A 433 16.86 14.62 0.30
C ASN A 433 18.33 14.78 -0.10
N GLU A 434 18.97 15.86 0.36
CA GLU A 434 20.35 16.21 0.03
C GLU A 434 21.30 16.00 1.23
N LEU A 435 20.97 15.05 2.12
CA LEU A 435 21.73 14.81 3.35
C LEU A 435 23.07 14.15 3.05
N THR A 436 24.14 14.76 3.53
CA THR A 436 25.53 14.27 3.46
C THR A 436 25.98 13.50 4.70
N ARG A 437 25.21 13.57 5.80
CA ARG A 437 25.45 12.89 7.08
C ARG A 437 24.12 12.58 7.77
N VAL A 438 24.12 11.59 8.66
CA VAL A 438 22.99 11.34 9.56
C VAL A 438 22.80 12.58 10.46
N PRO A 439 21.56 13.10 10.62
CA PRO A 439 21.32 14.23 11.52
C PRO A 439 21.81 13.93 12.95
N PRO A 440 22.42 14.91 13.65
CA PRO A 440 22.89 14.70 15.02
C PRO A 440 21.73 14.59 16.02
N ASN A 441 22.01 13.97 17.17
CA ASN A 441 21.11 13.96 18.34
C ASN A 441 19.69 13.45 18.05
N LEU A 442 19.58 12.39 17.25
CA LEU A 442 18.30 11.73 16.98
C LEU A 442 17.71 11.11 18.27
N PRO A 443 16.38 11.17 18.47
CA PRO A 443 15.69 10.52 19.58
C PRO A 443 15.92 9.01 19.64
N LYS A 444 16.06 8.49 20.86
CA LYS A 444 16.26 7.05 21.11
C LYS A 444 14.99 6.20 20.92
N SER A 445 13.83 6.84 20.85
CA SER A 445 12.50 6.22 20.70
C SER A 445 12.15 5.81 19.27
N ILE A 446 12.95 6.20 18.27
CA ILE A 446 12.66 5.92 16.87
C ILE A 446 12.68 4.41 16.62
N THR A 447 11.61 3.89 16.01
CA THR A 447 11.47 2.48 15.60
C THR A 447 11.63 2.29 14.08
N ASP A 448 11.30 3.31 13.27
CA ASP A 448 11.47 3.34 11.80
C ASP A 448 12.23 4.62 11.39
N LEU A 449 13.49 4.44 10.97
CA LEU A 449 14.35 5.52 10.48
C LEU A 449 14.66 5.31 9.00
N ARG A 450 14.28 6.30 8.18
CA ARG A 450 14.54 6.25 6.74
C ARG A 450 15.37 7.41 6.25
N LEU A 451 16.51 7.09 5.66
CA LEU A 451 17.55 7.99 5.20
C LEU A 451 18.01 7.61 3.79
N GLY A 452 17.21 6.83 3.05
CA GLY A 452 17.54 6.39 1.71
C GLY A 452 17.52 7.51 0.69
N HIS A 453 18.12 7.30 -0.49
CA HIS A 453 18.14 8.29 -1.58
C HIS A 453 18.67 9.65 -1.12
N ASN A 454 19.82 9.65 -0.46
CA ASN A 454 20.52 10.85 0.02
C ASN A 454 21.98 10.82 -0.48
N LYS A 455 22.85 11.67 0.08
CA LYS A 455 24.27 11.78 -0.27
C LYS A 455 25.17 11.42 0.92
N ILE A 456 24.70 10.55 1.83
CA ILE A 456 25.43 10.19 3.06
C ILE A 456 26.68 9.40 2.68
N SER A 457 27.86 9.91 3.07
CA SER A 457 29.15 9.25 2.81
C SER A 457 29.76 8.62 4.06
N LYS A 458 29.47 9.17 5.24
CA LYS A 458 30.03 8.71 6.51
C LYS A 458 28.98 8.74 7.61
N ILE A 459 28.92 7.68 8.41
CA ILE A 459 28.10 7.57 9.61
C ILE A 459 29.02 7.69 10.83
N LEU A 460 28.69 8.57 11.77
CA LEU A 460 29.50 8.74 12.98
C LEU A 460 29.23 7.58 13.95
N PRO A 461 30.23 7.16 14.76
CA PRO A 461 30.07 6.02 15.68
C PRO A 461 28.88 6.14 16.65
N ASN A 462 28.52 7.37 17.04
CA ASN A 462 27.43 7.66 17.96
C ASN A 462 26.12 8.05 17.27
N SER A 463 26.02 7.98 15.94
CA SER A 463 24.82 8.41 15.20
C SER A 463 23.55 7.65 15.59
N PHE A 464 23.67 6.39 16.01
CA PHE A 464 22.55 5.53 16.41
C PHE A 464 22.65 5.04 17.87
N GLU A 465 23.47 5.71 18.68
CA GLU A 465 23.77 5.25 20.04
C GLU A 465 22.52 5.25 20.94
N GLY A 466 22.24 4.09 21.53
CA GLY A 466 21.12 3.92 22.47
C GLY A 466 19.73 3.76 21.82
N MET A 467 19.65 3.64 20.49
CA MET A 467 18.41 3.33 19.77
C MET A 467 18.05 1.84 19.85
N ALA A 468 17.77 1.35 21.06
CA ALA A 468 17.51 -0.07 21.31
C ALA A 468 16.20 -0.58 20.68
N ASP A 469 15.25 0.32 20.46
CA ASP A 469 13.90 0.02 19.93
C ASP A 469 13.81 0.16 18.40
N LEU A 470 14.91 0.56 17.73
CA LEU A 470 14.95 0.68 16.28
C LEU A 470 14.75 -0.70 15.64
N THR A 471 13.69 -0.84 14.84
CA THR A 471 13.33 -2.10 14.15
C THR A 471 13.68 -2.05 12.67
N THR A 472 13.56 -0.88 12.05
CA THR A 472 13.78 -0.66 10.62
C THR A 472 14.76 0.48 10.41
N LEU A 473 15.83 0.20 9.65
CA LEU A 473 16.80 1.20 9.23
C LEU A 473 17.03 1.15 7.71
N GLN A 474 16.67 2.23 7.03
CA GLN A 474 16.80 2.37 5.58
C GLN A 474 17.90 3.39 5.23
N LEU A 475 18.96 2.92 4.57
CA LEU A 475 20.14 3.68 4.15
C LEU A 475 20.46 3.48 2.66
N GLN A 476 19.53 2.92 1.89
CA GLN A 476 19.72 2.62 0.47
C GLN A 476 20.00 3.85 -0.39
N ALA A 477 20.66 3.69 -1.52
CA ALA A 477 20.91 4.78 -2.49
C ALA A 477 21.59 6.00 -1.84
N ASN A 478 22.69 5.74 -1.14
CA ASN A 478 23.61 6.74 -0.59
C ASN A 478 25.00 6.53 -1.18
N VAL A 479 26.05 7.13 -0.59
CA VAL A 479 27.44 6.99 -1.04
C VAL A 479 28.33 6.46 0.08
N ILE A 480 27.79 5.59 0.94
CA ILE A 480 28.49 5.03 2.09
C ILE A 480 29.55 4.02 1.61
N GLU A 481 30.80 4.21 2.01
CA GLU A 481 31.93 3.35 1.63
C GLU A 481 32.36 2.39 2.74
N ASP A 482 32.35 2.88 3.98
CA ASP A 482 32.79 2.14 5.16
C ASP A 482 31.78 2.32 6.30
N ILE A 483 31.55 1.22 7.00
CA ILE A 483 30.61 1.13 8.11
C ILE A 483 31.42 0.52 9.25
N GLY A 484 31.79 1.36 10.21
CA GLY A 484 32.39 0.89 11.46
C GLY A 484 31.38 0.12 12.32
N GLY A 485 31.64 0.02 13.63
CA GLY A 485 30.73 -0.65 14.57
C GLY A 485 29.45 0.13 14.90
N VAL A 486 28.88 0.90 13.97
CA VAL A 486 27.81 1.88 14.22
C VAL A 486 26.44 1.25 14.52
N PHE A 487 26.24 -0.01 14.12
CA PHE A 487 24.99 -0.75 14.38
C PHE A 487 25.03 -1.53 15.70
N LYS A 488 26.15 -1.48 16.41
CA LYS A 488 26.29 -2.14 17.72
C LYS A 488 25.30 -1.52 18.71
N GLY A 489 24.46 -2.37 19.32
CA GLY A 489 23.49 -1.95 20.33
C GLY A 489 22.07 -1.71 19.79
N LEU A 490 21.82 -1.84 18.49
CA LEU A 490 20.47 -1.80 17.89
C LEU A 490 19.73 -3.12 18.12
N LYS A 491 19.39 -3.41 19.39
CA LYS A 491 18.94 -4.73 19.86
C LYS A 491 17.66 -5.24 19.19
N SER A 492 16.80 -4.35 18.71
CA SER A 492 15.51 -4.70 18.10
C SER A 492 15.51 -4.65 16.58
N LEU A 493 16.65 -4.38 15.94
CA LEU A 493 16.70 -4.19 14.48
C LEU A 493 16.42 -5.51 13.77
N THR A 494 15.35 -5.52 12.97
CA THR A 494 14.92 -6.69 12.19
C THR A 494 15.20 -6.52 10.71
N MET A 495 15.20 -5.29 10.19
CA MET A 495 15.48 -4.99 8.79
C MET A 495 16.51 -3.87 8.65
N LEU A 496 17.55 -4.14 7.85
CA LEU A 496 18.58 -3.20 7.47
C LEU A 496 18.73 -3.18 5.94
N ASP A 497 18.41 -2.03 5.34
CA ASP A 497 18.57 -1.80 3.91
C ASP A 497 19.73 -0.87 3.61
N MET A 498 20.76 -1.38 2.93
CA MET A 498 21.94 -0.64 2.53
C MET A 498 22.28 -0.82 1.05
N ARG A 499 21.30 -1.21 0.23
CA ARG A 499 21.51 -1.38 -1.21
C ARG A 499 21.91 -0.07 -1.90
N LYS A 500 22.55 -0.15 -3.07
CA LYS A 500 22.97 1.01 -3.86
C LYS A 500 23.86 1.98 -3.06
N ASN A 501 24.87 1.44 -2.39
CA ASN A 501 25.92 2.21 -1.73
C ASN A 501 27.28 1.88 -2.39
N LYS A 502 28.40 2.17 -1.71
CA LYS A 502 29.75 1.90 -2.20
C LYS A 502 30.53 0.93 -1.32
N LEU A 503 29.83 0.10 -0.53
CA LEU A 503 30.43 -0.79 0.46
C LEU A 503 31.35 -1.80 -0.18
N ARG A 504 32.56 -1.97 0.39
CA ARG A 504 33.52 -2.99 -0.07
C ARG A 504 33.47 -4.29 0.73
N LYS A 505 32.90 -4.23 1.93
CA LYS A 505 32.77 -5.35 2.87
C LYS A 505 31.41 -5.29 3.55
N ILE A 506 30.98 -6.44 4.05
CA ILE A 506 29.80 -6.54 4.93
C ILE A 506 30.17 -5.97 6.31
N PRO A 507 29.28 -5.23 6.99
CA PRO A 507 29.55 -4.71 8.33
C PRO A 507 29.78 -5.81 9.38
N ASP A 508 30.83 -5.66 10.20
CA ASP A 508 31.27 -6.68 11.17
C ASP A 508 30.50 -6.66 12.51
N SER A 509 29.58 -5.72 12.72
CA SER A 509 28.84 -5.53 13.99
C SER A 509 27.34 -5.35 13.77
N LEU A 510 26.73 -6.30 13.07
CA LEU A 510 25.28 -6.29 12.86
C LEU A 510 24.53 -6.74 14.12
N PRO A 511 23.24 -6.41 14.26
CA PRO A 511 22.44 -6.88 15.39
C PRO A 511 22.05 -8.36 15.29
N GLU A 512 22.00 -9.05 16.42
CA GLU A 512 21.67 -10.50 16.50
C GLU A 512 20.23 -10.83 16.06
N ARG A 513 19.30 -9.87 16.18
CA ARG A 513 17.89 -10.02 15.81
C ARG A 513 17.59 -9.69 14.34
N LEU A 514 18.61 -9.42 13.53
CA LEU A 514 18.43 -9.05 12.14
C LEU A 514 17.82 -10.22 11.35
N HIS A 515 16.69 -9.99 10.69
CA HIS A 515 16.00 -10.97 9.84
C HIS A 515 16.26 -10.70 8.36
N GLN A 516 16.38 -9.43 7.97
CA GLN A 516 16.50 -8.98 6.59
C GLN A 516 17.71 -8.07 6.43
N LEU A 517 18.61 -8.46 5.52
CA LEU A 517 19.81 -7.69 5.17
C LEU A 517 19.91 -7.52 3.65
N TYR A 518 19.78 -6.27 3.22
CA TYR A 518 19.82 -5.89 1.80
C TYR A 518 21.10 -5.11 1.50
N LEU A 519 21.96 -5.69 0.66
CA LEU A 519 23.27 -5.17 0.29
C LEU A 519 23.48 -5.15 -1.23
N GLU A 520 22.39 -5.20 -2.01
CA GLU A 520 22.47 -5.22 -3.46
C GLU A 520 23.12 -3.94 -4.03
N PHE A 521 23.73 -4.01 -5.21
CA PHE A 521 24.36 -2.85 -5.88
C PHE A 521 25.43 -2.16 -5.00
N ASN A 522 26.38 -2.94 -4.51
CA ASN A 522 27.55 -2.44 -3.76
C ASN A 522 28.84 -2.93 -4.43
N ASN A 523 29.98 -2.78 -3.75
CA ASN A 523 31.29 -3.24 -4.20
C ASN A 523 31.83 -4.39 -3.33
N ILE A 524 30.96 -5.21 -2.73
CA ILE A 524 31.36 -6.24 -1.75
C ILE A 524 32.11 -7.36 -2.46
N GLU A 525 33.29 -7.70 -1.95
CA GLU A 525 34.19 -8.70 -2.55
C GLU A 525 34.19 -10.04 -1.81
N SER A 526 33.83 -10.06 -0.52
CA SER A 526 33.82 -11.28 0.29
C SER A 526 32.78 -11.29 1.40
N VAL A 527 32.41 -12.51 1.83
CA VAL A 527 31.60 -12.78 3.02
C VAL A 527 32.52 -13.30 4.13
N PRO A 528 32.47 -12.76 5.36
CA PRO A 528 33.29 -13.27 6.47
C PRO A 528 32.99 -14.74 6.80
N ALA A 529 34.02 -15.48 7.23
CA ALA A 529 33.85 -16.86 7.68
C ALA A 529 32.93 -16.92 8.90
N GLY A 530 31.98 -17.86 8.89
CA GLY A 530 30.99 -18.00 9.97
C GLY A 530 30.00 -16.84 10.08
N PHE A 531 29.93 -15.92 9.11
CA PHE A 531 29.05 -14.74 9.16
C PHE A 531 27.60 -15.10 9.56
N LEU A 532 26.99 -16.06 8.88
CA LEU A 532 25.60 -16.44 9.14
C LEU A 532 25.41 -17.24 10.43
N THR A 533 26.48 -17.84 10.98
CA THR A 533 26.43 -18.47 12.31
C THR A 533 26.40 -17.44 13.44
N MET A 534 26.98 -16.25 13.20
CA MET A 534 26.92 -15.13 14.15
C MET A 534 25.55 -14.43 14.16
N TYR A 535 24.77 -14.57 13.09
CA TYR A 535 23.46 -13.93 12.93
C TYR A 535 22.34 -14.97 12.67
N PRO A 536 21.98 -15.79 13.67
CA PRO A 536 21.11 -16.96 13.50
C PRO A 536 19.64 -16.62 13.27
N LYS A 537 19.26 -15.34 13.26
CA LYS A 537 17.90 -14.90 12.92
C LYS A 537 17.77 -14.43 11.47
N LEU A 538 18.88 -14.36 10.73
CA LEU A 538 18.86 -13.88 9.36
C LEU A 538 18.16 -14.90 8.45
N GLN A 539 17.13 -14.43 7.75
CA GLN A 539 16.28 -15.21 6.85
C GLN A 539 16.43 -14.76 5.40
N PHE A 540 16.56 -13.44 5.18
CA PHE A 540 16.68 -12.84 3.86
C PHE A 540 18.02 -12.15 3.72
N PHE A 541 18.85 -12.65 2.81
CA PHE A 541 20.17 -12.11 2.59
C PHE A 541 20.41 -11.84 1.11
N ARG A 542 20.46 -10.56 0.73
CA ARG A 542 20.61 -10.15 -0.67
C ARG A 542 21.91 -9.42 -0.91
N LEU A 543 22.69 -9.95 -1.85
CA LEU A 543 24.03 -9.51 -2.24
C LEU A 543 24.14 -9.36 -3.76
N ALA A 544 23.01 -9.21 -4.47
CA ALA A 544 23.01 -9.05 -5.91
C ALA A 544 23.84 -7.84 -6.38
N HIS A 545 24.36 -7.87 -7.60
CA HIS A 545 25.12 -6.75 -8.17
C HIS A 545 26.29 -6.31 -7.27
N ASN A 546 27.15 -7.25 -6.90
CA ASN A 546 28.38 -7.01 -6.13
C ASN A 546 29.61 -7.54 -6.91
N LYS A 547 30.74 -7.72 -6.22
CA LYS A 547 32.00 -8.19 -6.82
C LYS A 547 32.42 -9.56 -6.25
N LEU A 548 31.47 -10.35 -5.75
CA LEU A 548 31.76 -11.64 -5.14
C LEU A 548 32.35 -12.62 -6.16
N THR A 549 33.36 -13.35 -5.73
CA THR A 549 34.00 -14.47 -6.45
C THR A 549 34.05 -15.68 -5.52
N ASP A 550 34.32 -16.89 -6.02
CA ASP A 550 34.44 -18.09 -5.19
C ASP A 550 35.49 -17.95 -4.08
N LYS A 551 36.59 -17.21 -4.34
CA LYS A 551 37.62 -16.90 -3.33
C LYS A 551 37.09 -16.02 -2.19
N GLY A 552 36.08 -15.21 -2.47
CA GLY A 552 35.41 -14.35 -1.49
C GLY A 552 34.34 -15.07 -0.67
N LEU A 553 34.02 -16.34 -0.99
CA LEU A 553 33.01 -17.13 -0.30
C LEU A 553 33.66 -18.28 0.48
N PRO A 554 33.71 -18.21 1.81
CA PRO A 554 34.14 -19.32 2.64
C PRO A 554 33.25 -20.57 2.41
N SER A 555 33.87 -21.74 2.47
CA SER A 555 33.15 -23.01 2.29
C SER A 555 32.01 -23.16 3.31
N GLY A 556 30.82 -23.49 2.82
CA GLY A 556 29.64 -23.72 3.65
C GLY A 556 29.08 -22.47 4.35
N VAL A 557 29.52 -21.25 3.99
CA VAL A 557 29.06 -20.02 4.67
C VAL A 557 27.54 -19.85 4.64
N PHE A 558 26.88 -20.32 3.58
CA PHE A 558 25.42 -20.29 3.39
C PHE A 558 24.70 -21.57 3.82
N ASN A 559 25.42 -22.57 4.36
CA ASN A 559 24.84 -23.81 4.85
C ASN A 559 24.29 -23.65 6.27
N VAL A 560 23.33 -22.75 6.43
CA VAL A 560 22.62 -22.49 7.68
C VAL A 560 21.12 -22.74 7.51
N SER A 561 20.48 -23.31 8.52
CA SER A 561 19.07 -23.71 8.45
C SER A 561 18.07 -22.56 8.48
N THR A 562 18.54 -21.34 8.77
CA THR A 562 17.72 -20.15 9.06
C THR A 562 17.41 -19.34 7.81
N LEU A 563 18.24 -19.44 6.77
CA LEU A 563 18.02 -18.72 5.52
C LEU A 563 16.83 -19.29 4.75
N VAL A 564 15.95 -18.39 4.34
CA VAL A 564 14.81 -18.66 3.46
C VAL A 564 15.12 -18.20 2.03
N GLU A 565 15.78 -17.05 1.89
CA GLU A 565 16.13 -16.46 0.61
C GLU A 565 17.57 -15.96 0.58
N LEU A 566 18.27 -16.33 -0.49
CA LEU A 566 19.63 -15.89 -0.79
C LEU A 566 19.70 -15.39 -2.23
N ASP A 567 20.09 -14.12 -2.39
CA ASP A 567 20.31 -13.52 -3.71
C ASP A 567 21.79 -13.19 -3.91
N LEU A 568 22.42 -13.91 -4.84
CA LEU A 568 23.81 -13.75 -5.26
C LEU A 568 23.91 -13.42 -6.76
N SER A 569 22.81 -13.01 -7.39
CA SER A 569 22.76 -12.69 -8.81
C SER A 569 23.68 -11.52 -9.19
N PHE A 570 24.08 -11.43 -10.46
CA PHE A 570 24.94 -10.34 -10.97
C PHE A 570 26.25 -10.19 -10.18
N ASN A 571 26.93 -11.31 -9.91
CA ASN A 571 28.26 -11.35 -9.29
C ASN A 571 29.27 -11.98 -10.27
N LYS A 572 30.37 -12.54 -9.76
CA LYS A 572 31.43 -13.19 -10.56
C LYS A 572 31.73 -14.61 -10.05
N LEU A 573 30.70 -15.33 -9.60
CA LEU A 573 30.83 -16.70 -9.10
C LEU A 573 31.02 -17.68 -10.26
N GLU A 574 31.99 -18.59 -10.13
CA GLU A 574 32.23 -19.66 -11.10
C GLU A 574 31.59 -21.00 -10.67
N LYS A 575 31.19 -21.12 -9.40
CA LYS A 575 30.55 -22.32 -8.84
C LYS A 575 29.28 -22.00 -8.06
N ILE A 576 28.37 -22.98 -8.00
CA ILE A 576 27.20 -22.93 -7.13
C ILE A 576 27.66 -23.13 -5.68
N PRO A 577 27.46 -22.16 -4.77
CA PRO A 577 27.86 -22.31 -3.38
C PRO A 577 27.01 -23.36 -2.65
N VAL A 578 27.60 -24.01 -1.65
CA VAL A 578 26.87 -24.96 -0.80
C VAL A 578 25.86 -24.22 0.07
N VAL A 579 24.59 -24.62 -0.03
CA VAL A 579 23.46 -24.03 0.70
C VAL A 579 22.75 -25.08 1.55
N SER A 580 22.00 -24.62 2.56
CA SER A 580 21.17 -25.51 3.36
C SER A 580 19.96 -26.01 2.58
N ARG A 581 19.55 -27.25 2.87
CA ARG A 581 18.28 -27.84 2.39
C ARG A 581 17.03 -27.05 2.78
N ASN A 582 17.12 -26.14 3.75
CA ASN A 582 15.99 -25.32 4.18
C ASN A 582 15.77 -24.08 3.30
N LEU A 583 16.75 -23.70 2.47
CA LEU A 583 16.64 -22.55 1.60
C LEU A 583 15.48 -22.75 0.61
N GLU A 584 14.63 -21.74 0.43
CA GLU A 584 13.48 -21.80 -0.47
C GLU A 584 13.73 -21.08 -1.79
N ASN A 585 14.50 -19.98 -1.77
CA ASN A 585 14.78 -19.17 -2.95
C ASN A 585 16.29 -18.91 -3.09
N LEU A 586 16.86 -19.31 -4.22
CA LEU A 586 18.25 -19.05 -4.58
C LEU A 586 18.35 -18.39 -5.95
N TYR A 587 18.93 -17.19 -5.97
CA TYR A 587 19.15 -16.41 -7.19
C TYR A 587 20.65 -16.35 -7.50
N LEU A 588 21.03 -16.90 -8.65
CA LEU A 588 22.42 -16.99 -9.12
C LEU A 588 22.56 -16.51 -10.57
N GLN A 589 21.51 -15.92 -11.16
CA GLN A 589 21.53 -15.44 -12.54
C GLN A 589 22.60 -14.38 -12.78
N ALA A 590 23.10 -14.30 -14.02
CA ALA A 590 24.15 -13.36 -14.43
C ALA A 590 25.44 -13.48 -13.60
N ASN A 591 25.95 -14.71 -13.43
CA ASN A 591 27.26 -15.02 -12.86
C ASN A 591 28.18 -15.63 -13.96
N LYS A 592 29.18 -16.43 -13.58
CA LYS A 592 30.09 -17.17 -14.48
C LYS A 592 30.10 -18.67 -14.20
N ILE A 593 28.97 -19.20 -13.73
CA ILE A 593 28.86 -20.59 -13.27
C ILE A 593 28.99 -21.52 -14.48
N LYS A 594 29.92 -22.48 -14.42
CA LYS A 594 30.25 -23.40 -15.52
C LYS A 594 29.76 -24.84 -15.30
N GLU A 595 29.62 -25.24 -14.03
CA GLU A 595 29.30 -26.62 -13.66
C GLU A 595 28.14 -26.68 -12.67
N PHE A 596 27.25 -27.65 -12.85
CA PHE A 596 26.19 -27.95 -11.89
C PHE A 596 26.71 -28.94 -10.85
N SER A 597 26.64 -28.58 -9.57
CA SER A 597 27.04 -29.45 -8.47
C SER A 597 25.84 -29.80 -7.59
N LEU A 598 25.32 -31.03 -7.71
CA LEU A 598 24.19 -31.50 -6.92
C LEU A 598 24.49 -31.52 -5.40
N SER A 599 25.76 -31.75 -5.04
CA SER A 599 26.22 -31.75 -3.65
C SER A 599 26.15 -30.36 -2.99
N SER A 600 26.00 -29.29 -3.77
CA SER A 600 25.76 -27.94 -3.24
C SER A 600 24.37 -27.79 -2.62
N PHE A 601 23.44 -28.71 -2.90
CA PHE A 601 22.06 -28.67 -2.42
C PHE A 601 21.69 -29.82 -1.47
N CYS A 602 22.21 -31.03 -1.74
CA CYS A 602 21.94 -32.23 -0.94
C CYS A 602 23.21 -33.02 -0.68
N SER A 603 23.48 -33.40 0.57
CA SER A 603 24.61 -34.26 0.95
C SER A 603 24.37 -35.73 0.66
N THR A 604 23.11 -36.17 0.68
CA THR A 604 22.68 -37.54 0.35
C THR A 604 21.41 -37.46 -0.48
N ILE A 605 21.27 -38.35 -1.46
CA ILE A 605 20.08 -38.45 -2.32
C ILE A 605 19.23 -39.60 -1.78
N ASP A 606 18.19 -39.30 -1.02
CA ASP A 606 17.20 -40.28 -0.56
C ASP A 606 15.78 -39.71 -0.62
N MET A 607 14.75 -40.55 -0.53
CA MET A 607 13.35 -40.12 -0.71
C MET A 607 12.84 -39.15 0.37
N THR A 608 13.54 -39.06 1.50
CA THR A 608 13.17 -38.28 2.70
C THR A 608 14.01 -37.01 2.87
N ASN A 609 15.20 -36.95 2.26
CA ASN A 609 16.17 -35.87 2.36
C ASN A 609 16.33 -35.16 1.01
N PHE A 610 15.55 -34.10 0.85
CA PHE A 610 15.48 -33.26 -0.34
C PHE A 610 15.52 -31.78 0.05
N SER A 611 15.87 -30.93 -0.90
CA SER A 611 15.90 -29.49 -0.73
C SER A 611 14.48 -28.90 -0.72
N LYS A 612 14.27 -27.87 0.10
CA LYS A 612 13.04 -27.07 0.13
C LYS A 612 13.00 -26.00 -0.97
N LEU A 613 14.07 -25.86 -1.76
CA LEU A 613 14.15 -24.92 -2.87
C LEU A 613 12.93 -25.03 -3.77
N ARG A 614 12.29 -23.89 -4.00
CA ARG A 614 11.18 -23.72 -4.95
C ARG A 614 11.62 -22.92 -6.16
N MET A 615 12.54 -21.98 -5.95
CA MET A 615 13.08 -21.09 -6.97
C MET A 615 14.60 -21.25 -7.06
N LEU A 616 15.10 -21.64 -8.22
CA LEU A 616 16.52 -21.66 -8.56
C LEU A 616 16.72 -20.96 -9.91
N ARG A 617 17.35 -19.79 -9.88
CA ARG A 617 17.66 -18.99 -11.07
C ARG A 617 19.13 -19.09 -11.42
N LEU A 618 19.44 -19.68 -12.57
CA LEU A 618 20.79 -19.85 -13.11
C LEU A 618 20.96 -19.20 -14.49
N ASP A 619 19.96 -18.48 -14.99
CA ASP A 619 19.99 -17.85 -16.31
C ASP A 619 21.16 -16.88 -16.49
N ALA A 620 21.63 -16.73 -17.73
CA ALA A 620 22.76 -15.86 -18.07
C ALA A 620 24.07 -16.23 -17.34
N ASN A 621 24.31 -17.54 -17.14
CA ASN A 621 25.59 -18.10 -16.72
C ASN A 621 26.30 -18.81 -17.90
N GLU A 622 27.43 -19.49 -17.63
CA GLU A 622 28.17 -20.30 -18.60
C GLU A 622 27.73 -21.79 -18.59
N ILE A 623 26.66 -22.11 -17.86
CA ILE A 623 26.05 -23.44 -17.74
C ILE A 623 24.88 -23.57 -18.72
N SER A 624 24.62 -24.77 -19.20
CA SER A 624 23.47 -25.08 -20.07
C SER A 624 22.61 -26.21 -19.49
N ALA A 625 21.36 -26.33 -19.95
CA ALA A 625 20.42 -27.33 -19.44
C ALA A 625 20.93 -28.80 -19.54
N ARG A 626 21.78 -29.10 -20.52
CA ARG A 626 22.43 -30.43 -20.68
C ARG A 626 23.45 -30.75 -19.60
N ASP A 627 23.95 -29.74 -18.89
CA ASP A 627 24.94 -29.90 -17.83
C ASP A 627 24.28 -30.21 -16.47
N ILE A 628 22.94 -30.20 -16.41
CA ILE A 628 22.16 -30.53 -15.22
C ILE A 628 21.87 -32.04 -15.20
N PRO A 629 22.40 -32.81 -14.22
CA PRO A 629 22.17 -34.25 -14.14
C PRO A 629 20.69 -34.58 -13.89
N ALA A 630 20.21 -35.69 -14.46
CA ALA A 630 18.81 -36.13 -14.30
C ALA A 630 18.46 -36.42 -12.82
N GLU A 631 19.45 -36.84 -12.02
CA GLU A 631 19.30 -37.13 -10.59
C GLU A 631 18.98 -35.86 -9.77
N THR A 632 19.16 -34.67 -10.36
CA THR A 632 18.77 -33.39 -9.76
C THR A 632 17.28 -33.37 -9.42
N ALA A 633 16.43 -34.07 -10.19
CA ALA A 633 15.00 -34.19 -9.93
C ALA A 633 14.67 -34.82 -8.56
N TYR A 634 15.55 -35.65 -7.98
CA TYR A 634 15.33 -36.25 -6.66
C TYR A 634 15.59 -35.25 -5.53
N CYS A 635 16.68 -34.48 -5.62
CA CYS A 635 17.06 -33.49 -4.60
C CYS A 635 16.24 -32.19 -4.70
N LEU A 636 16.03 -31.68 -5.92
CA LEU A 636 15.37 -30.40 -6.20
C LEU A 636 13.91 -30.58 -6.66
N ARG A 637 13.22 -31.63 -6.19
CA ARG A 637 11.86 -31.98 -6.62
C ARG A 637 10.78 -30.91 -6.44
N ARG A 638 11.03 -29.89 -5.61
CA ARG A 638 10.13 -28.76 -5.37
C ARG A 638 10.39 -27.56 -6.28
N VAL A 639 11.50 -27.56 -7.02
CA VAL A 639 11.83 -26.50 -7.97
C VAL A 639 10.96 -26.71 -9.21
N ALA A 640 10.05 -25.77 -9.45
CA ALA A 640 9.11 -25.87 -10.57
C ALA A 640 9.83 -25.76 -11.93
N PHE A 641 10.86 -24.91 -12.00
CA PHE A 641 11.69 -24.73 -13.18
C PHE A 641 13.09 -24.27 -12.78
N ILE A 642 14.11 -24.76 -13.48
CA ILE A 642 15.49 -24.26 -13.39
C ILE A 642 15.71 -23.41 -14.64
N ASP A 643 15.66 -22.08 -14.48
CA ASP A 643 16.04 -21.15 -15.54
C ASP A 643 17.57 -21.23 -15.72
N VAL A 644 18.07 -21.72 -16.87
CA VAL A 644 19.51 -21.81 -17.23
C VAL A 644 19.81 -21.09 -18.53
#